data_AF-A0A1Y1V9I2-F1
#
_entry.id   AF-A0A1Y1V9I2-F1
#
_cell.length_a   1.000
_cell.length_b   1.000
_cell.length_c   1.000
_cell.angle_alpha   90.00
_cell.angle_beta   90.00
_cell.angle_gamma   90.00
#
_symmetry.space_group_name_H-M   'P 1'
#
loop_
_entity.id
_entity.type
_entity.pdbx_description
1 polymer ?
#
loop_
_entity_poly.entity_id
_entity_poly.type
_entity_poly.pdbx_seq_one_letter_code
_entity_poly.pdbx_strand_id
1 'polypeptide(L)'
;MGIKFSKIFFFILIYLSSVLCEENQKIKICIKQQDMTDSVSFEYWENYKNELKNYFAEKVKDNEKLNNYELDIYFYPYLVETDGQSKIFDYINNLVDGLSNKEYDMIILDERILFNDIALMESEWIYKNINYRQPSLELLHDLSEYINKKDLNFHDPKVLSYGMNENKIYGIPFEYDFDVLYYHKDGEISNENSDTLTLIENMEDYTWESLLKQMDKNGQSLRVSLSDDNDLLNFIIEYTSNNYKLSVKNNPNYMKLFYNESSSTYYTKLRDLVKSFSQNKDVKSAIESTLNDAYNSFLAKNSTFFKAKASHNFLFKSKYGNDGIPLSLPPKYQSATTNKYLVANKYSDIKPDLLAEVALILTDKEAQLFRAEKYGSIPTFDFTKKDSDQYLQDYCNNNPVICDAMDKMEKLYIRDIFSSDTMVPFYEILCFIPIRFKNYFLSNDLEYIKSSLQNVNEFVTSNLGIYGTLSKISVLFVIGFCCYVIFMTYILKEHPYIKVMSPPYCNLIVIGCILNMIKLMKFNPPYTLKKIKTYLFIETLSTSLIFIPMFVIIYRIYYIYKTKSLPKKSTYKTLFLICVIAAIFVGVIYNVAIIFNNKFYYETVGSVSDTRIPIGYFSNYETLNKIYNGYLTIIFITIFIMAIYTGTLSKRFLDISYIFVIYTTNIADYIVERLITRLKGSMYYPMFILLIVLFHCIVHFNCVYLLIGLRIYFIKKNPRYNFDNIYNTNVAQLIPLKYKTKTMSVFRRFSVLSSTSSFNNNPSIRSGGASGYNTNYKAGSQAAASFKTSNSNIRNIGVTSFKSSNTNIRSIPHQDF
;
A
#
# COMPACT_ATOMS: atom_id res chain seq x y z
N MET A 1 24.00 -6.73 65.94
CA MET A 1 24.71 -5.58 65.32
C MET A 1 25.57 -6.00 64.12
N GLY A 2 26.35 -7.10 64.20
CA GLY A 2 27.26 -7.54 63.13
C GLY A 2 26.64 -7.80 61.74
N ILE A 3 25.41 -8.30 61.66
CA ILE A 3 24.74 -8.59 60.36
C ILE A 3 24.41 -7.31 59.57
N LYS A 4 24.08 -6.21 60.25
CA LYS A 4 23.82 -4.92 59.57
C LYS A 4 25.12 -4.26 59.09
N PHE A 5 26.19 -4.38 59.87
CA PHE A 5 27.51 -3.82 59.52
C PHE A 5 28.14 -4.57 58.33
N SER A 6 28.00 -5.91 58.30
CA SER A 6 28.45 -6.74 57.17
C SER A 6 27.72 -6.40 55.86
N LYS A 7 26.40 -6.14 55.90
CA LYS A 7 25.66 -5.72 54.70
C LYS A 7 26.08 -4.35 54.19
N ILE A 8 26.32 -3.38 55.09
CA ILE A 8 26.79 -2.04 54.71
C ILE A 8 28.19 -2.13 54.10
N PHE A 9 29.09 -2.91 54.71
CA PHE A 9 30.44 -3.12 54.19
C PHE A 9 30.41 -3.81 52.82
N PHE A 10 29.54 -4.82 52.63
CA PHE A 10 29.38 -5.50 51.34
C PHE A 10 28.80 -4.56 50.26
N PHE A 11 27.87 -3.67 50.60
CA PHE A 11 27.37 -2.65 49.67
C PHE A 11 28.44 -1.61 49.32
N ILE A 12 29.27 -1.19 50.27
CA ILE A 12 30.40 -0.28 50.03
C ILE A 12 31.45 -0.97 49.15
N LEU A 13 31.70 -2.27 49.36
CA LEU A 13 32.66 -3.04 48.57
C LEU A 13 32.15 -3.30 47.15
N ILE A 14 30.84 -3.58 46.99
CA ILE A 14 30.19 -3.63 45.68
C ILE A 14 30.27 -2.27 44.99
N TYR A 15 29.95 -1.19 45.71
CA TYR A 15 29.99 0.18 45.17
C TYR A 15 31.41 0.58 44.77
N LEU A 16 32.41 0.31 45.60
CA LEU A 16 33.83 0.54 45.29
C LEU A 16 34.29 -0.36 44.14
N SER A 17 33.85 -1.61 44.06
CA SER A 17 34.17 -2.49 42.93
C SER A 17 33.52 -2.04 41.62
N SER A 18 32.31 -1.46 41.67
CA SER A 18 31.66 -0.87 40.49
C SER A 18 32.27 0.46 40.07
N VAL A 19 32.89 1.20 41.00
CA VAL A 19 33.61 2.45 40.71
C VAL A 19 35.03 2.16 40.20
N LEU A 20 35.65 1.05 40.62
CA LEU A 20 36.99 0.64 40.17
C LEU A 20 36.98 -0.15 38.86
N CYS A 21 35.83 -0.67 38.43
CA CYS A 21 35.61 -1.26 37.11
C CYS A 21 34.72 -0.32 36.27
N GLU A 22 35.21 0.89 36.01
CA GLU A 22 34.64 1.71 34.93
C GLU A 22 35.12 1.10 33.61
N GLU A 23 34.44 0.04 33.16
CA GLU A 23 34.63 -0.47 31.80
C GLU A 23 34.22 0.64 30.83
N ASN A 24 35.09 0.95 29.86
CA ASN A 24 34.78 1.89 28.80
C ASN A 24 33.43 1.54 28.17
N GLN A 25 32.54 2.53 28.09
CA GLN A 25 31.21 2.32 27.53
C GLN A 25 31.34 2.07 26.02
N LYS A 26 30.69 1.02 25.52
CA LYS A 26 30.80 0.65 24.11
C LYS A 26 29.64 1.23 23.31
N ILE A 27 29.97 1.89 22.20
CA ILE A 27 29.02 2.32 21.18
C ILE A 27 29.02 1.27 20.08
N LYS A 28 27.93 0.51 19.97
CA LYS A 28 27.84 -0.56 18.98
C LYS A 28 27.31 -0.04 17.65
N ILE A 29 28.15 -0.12 16.61
CA ILE A 29 27.84 0.33 15.25
C ILE A 29 27.64 -0.89 14.34
N CYS A 30 26.45 -1.01 13.76
CA CYS A 30 26.16 -2.03 12.76
C CYS A 30 26.52 -1.54 11.35
N ILE A 31 27.24 -2.35 10.60
CA ILE A 31 27.62 -2.09 9.21
C ILE A 31 27.25 -3.32 8.39
N LYS A 32 26.54 -3.14 7.28
CA LYS A 32 26.38 -4.24 6.29
C LYS A 32 27.77 -4.67 5.82
N GLN A 33 28.09 -5.95 5.93
CA GLN A 33 29.33 -6.48 5.36
C GLN A 33 29.40 -6.12 3.87
N GLN A 34 30.57 -5.65 3.39
CA GLN A 34 30.66 -5.22 1.99
C GLN A 34 30.51 -6.41 1.05
N ASP A 35 30.20 -6.09 -0.20
CA ASP A 35 30.10 -7.07 -1.26
C ASP A 35 31.50 -7.70 -1.52
N MET A 36 31.53 -8.92 -2.07
CA MET A 36 32.76 -9.74 -2.25
C MET A 36 33.41 -10.35 -1.00
N THR A 37 32.60 -10.88 -0.08
CA THR A 37 33.07 -11.49 1.18
C THR A 37 34.10 -12.61 1.04
N ASP A 38 34.06 -13.39 -0.06
CA ASP A 38 34.99 -14.50 -0.29
C ASP A 38 36.33 -14.03 -0.88
N SER A 39 36.32 -12.88 -1.56
CA SER A 39 37.51 -12.31 -2.20
C SER A 39 38.28 -11.39 -1.26
N VAL A 40 37.61 -10.82 -0.25
CA VAL A 40 38.19 -9.96 0.78
C VAL A 40 38.51 -10.78 2.03
N SER A 41 39.78 -10.81 2.46
CA SER A 41 40.22 -11.65 3.59
C SER A 41 39.56 -11.23 4.91
N PHE A 42 39.39 -12.18 5.83
CA PHE A 42 38.92 -11.90 7.20
C PHE A 42 39.79 -10.83 7.90
N GLU A 43 41.10 -10.87 7.64
CA GLU A 43 42.07 -9.91 8.17
C GLU A 43 41.75 -8.47 7.75
N TYR A 44 41.25 -8.24 6.53
CA TYR A 44 40.84 -6.92 6.08
C TYR A 44 39.71 -6.34 6.96
N TRP A 45 38.72 -7.16 7.33
CA TRP A 45 37.59 -6.72 8.16
C TRP A 45 38.04 -6.37 9.59
N GLU A 46 38.92 -7.17 10.17
CA GLU A 46 39.51 -6.87 11.48
C GLU A 46 40.38 -5.63 11.44
N ASN A 47 41.15 -5.42 10.37
CA ASN A 47 41.94 -4.21 10.18
C ASN A 47 41.03 -2.97 10.07
N TYR A 48 39.97 -3.02 9.27
CA TYR A 48 38.95 -1.95 9.20
C TYR A 48 38.40 -1.61 10.59
N LYS A 49 38.00 -2.64 11.33
CA LYS A 49 37.46 -2.48 12.68
C LYS A 49 38.46 -1.82 13.62
N ASN A 50 39.71 -2.28 13.63
CA ASN A 50 40.74 -1.80 14.55
C ASN A 50 41.22 -0.40 14.19
N GLU A 51 41.42 -0.11 12.92
CA GLU A 51 41.84 1.22 12.45
C GLU A 51 40.77 2.28 12.70
N LEU A 52 39.49 1.98 12.47
CA LEU A 52 38.41 2.92 12.77
C LEU A 52 38.25 3.16 14.28
N LYS A 53 38.43 2.11 15.10
CA LYS A 53 38.48 2.23 16.58
C LYS A 53 39.63 3.12 17.02
N ASN A 54 40.83 2.90 16.48
CA ASN A 54 42.03 3.66 16.83
C ASN A 54 41.89 5.13 16.40
N TYR A 55 41.38 5.38 15.19
CA TYR A 55 41.08 6.72 14.72
C TYR A 55 40.13 7.45 15.68
N PHE A 56 39.03 6.79 16.07
CA PHE A 56 38.08 7.38 17.02
C PHE A 56 38.73 7.66 18.38
N ALA A 57 39.44 6.69 18.95
CA ALA A 57 40.12 6.82 20.24
C ALA A 57 41.12 8.00 20.25
N GLU A 58 41.87 8.18 19.17
CA GLU A 58 42.79 9.31 19.02
C GLU A 58 42.05 10.65 18.96
N LYS A 59 40.92 10.72 18.24
CA LYS A 59 40.12 11.94 18.11
C LYS A 59 39.41 12.34 19.40
N VAL A 60 39.03 11.38 20.24
CA VAL A 60 38.26 11.65 21.47
C VAL A 60 39.12 11.71 22.74
N LYS A 61 40.44 11.51 22.65
CA LYS A 61 41.34 11.48 23.82
C LYS A 61 41.23 12.71 24.73
N ASP A 62 41.02 13.88 24.12
CA ASP A 62 40.92 15.18 24.80
C ASP A 62 39.45 15.64 24.96
N ASN A 63 38.48 14.81 24.57
CA ASN A 63 37.05 15.11 24.65
C ASN A 63 36.47 14.63 25.99
N GLU A 64 36.13 15.56 26.87
CA GLU A 64 35.61 15.27 28.21
C GLU A 64 34.34 14.41 28.24
N LYS A 65 33.56 14.37 27.15
CA LYS A 65 32.33 13.59 27.05
C LYS A 65 32.53 12.21 26.47
N LEU A 66 33.48 12.07 25.54
CA LEU A 66 33.64 10.87 24.70
C LEU A 66 34.90 10.05 25.02
N ASN A 67 35.82 10.56 25.83
CA ASN A 67 37.08 9.87 26.20
C ASN A 67 36.88 8.50 26.87
N ASN A 68 35.75 8.27 27.54
CA ASN A 68 35.40 6.99 28.18
C ASN A 68 34.59 6.05 27.28
N TYR A 69 34.41 6.41 26.00
CA TYR A 69 33.69 5.58 25.03
C TYR A 69 34.63 4.88 24.06
N GLU A 70 34.30 3.64 23.72
CA GLU A 70 34.95 2.86 22.68
C GLU A 70 33.95 2.45 21.60
N LEU A 71 34.41 2.33 20.35
CA LEU A 71 33.57 1.79 19.29
C LEU A 71 33.58 0.26 19.31
N ASP A 72 32.42 -0.35 19.11
CA ASP A 72 32.29 -1.75 18.76
C ASP A 72 31.60 -1.92 17.42
N ILE A 73 32.38 -2.29 16.41
CA ILE A 73 31.88 -2.44 15.05
C ILE A 73 31.42 -3.89 14.85
N TYR A 74 30.18 -4.04 14.43
CA TYR A 74 29.56 -5.29 14.05
C TYR A 74 29.28 -5.30 12.55
N PHE A 75 29.85 -6.28 11.85
CA PHE A 75 29.56 -6.51 10.44
C PHE A 75 28.38 -7.49 10.30
N TYR A 76 27.26 -7.01 9.77
CA TYR A 76 26.11 -7.84 9.50
C TYR A 76 26.40 -8.78 8.32
N PRO A 77 26.30 -10.11 8.48
CA PRO A 77 26.55 -11.07 7.41
C PRO A 77 25.42 -11.03 6.38
N TYR A 78 25.70 -10.43 5.22
CA TYR A 78 24.74 -10.36 4.11
C TYR A 78 25.13 -11.37 3.03
N LEU A 79 24.61 -12.59 3.14
CA LEU A 79 24.86 -13.67 2.18
C LEU A 79 23.83 -13.64 1.05
N VAL A 80 24.31 -13.52 -0.18
CA VAL A 80 23.46 -13.58 -1.38
C VAL A 80 23.17 -15.05 -1.68
N GLU A 81 21.94 -15.51 -1.43
CA GLU A 81 21.50 -16.85 -1.82
C GLU A 81 20.68 -16.82 -3.13
N THR A 82 20.73 -17.91 -3.88
CA THR A 82 20.07 -18.06 -5.20
C THR A 82 18.68 -18.69 -5.11
N ASP A 83 18.10 -18.80 -3.92
CA ASP A 83 16.84 -19.51 -3.64
C ASP A 83 15.58 -18.77 -4.13
N GLY A 84 15.74 -17.56 -4.65
CA GLY A 84 14.64 -16.73 -5.18
C GLY A 84 13.88 -15.92 -4.12
N GLN A 85 14.37 -15.88 -2.88
CA GLN A 85 13.83 -15.02 -1.83
C GLN A 85 14.49 -13.63 -1.81
N SER A 86 13.81 -12.67 -1.19
CA SER A 86 14.29 -11.29 -1.06
C SER A 86 15.26 -11.17 0.10
N LYS A 87 16.56 -11.15 -0.18
CA LYS A 87 17.58 -10.96 0.87
C LYS A 87 17.56 -9.56 1.47
N ILE A 88 17.14 -8.57 0.68
CA ILE A 88 16.95 -7.22 1.18
C ILE A 88 15.80 -7.18 2.21
N PHE A 89 14.73 -7.96 2.03
CA PHE A 89 13.66 -8.05 3.01
C PHE A 89 14.14 -8.68 4.33
N ASP A 90 14.86 -9.80 4.26
CA ASP A 90 15.42 -10.46 5.45
C ASP A 90 16.38 -9.53 6.19
N TYR A 91 17.23 -8.81 5.44
CA TYR A 91 18.15 -7.82 6.02
C TYR A 91 17.40 -6.72 6.75
N ILE A 92 16.37 -6.12 6.15
CA ILE A 92 15.65 -5.02 6.80
C ILE A 92 14.86 -5.51 8.02
N ASN A 93 14.23 -6.69 7.97
CA ASN A 93 13.56 -7.25 9.14
C ASN A 93 14.53 -7.47 10.31
N ASN A 94 15.67 -8.10 10.06
CA ASN A 94 16.69 -8.33 11.09
C ASN A 94 17.24 -7.01 11.64
N LEU A 95 17.37 -5.99 10.79
CA LEU A 95 17.81 -4.66 11.19
C LEU A 95 16.78 -3.97 12.09
N VAL A 96 15.49 -4.08 11.76
CA VAL A 96 14.39 -3.54 12.57
C VAL A 96 14.32 -4.23 13.93
N ASP A 97 14.45 -5.56 13.96
CA ASP A 97 14.47 -6.33 15.20
C ASP A 97 15.67 -5.92 16.06
N GLY A 98 16.87 -5.81 15.47
CA GLY A 98 18.06 -5.37 16.18
C GLY A 98 17.96 -3.94 16.72
N LEU A 99 17.38 -3.00 15.96
CA LEU A 99 17.11 -1.63 16.42
C LEU A 99 16.15 -1.64 17.61
N SER A 100 15.04 -2.35 17.50
CA SER A 100 13.98 -2.42 18.51
C SER A 100 14.45 -3.09 19.80
N ASN A 101 15.32 -4.10 19.67
CA ASN A 101 15.93 -4.82 20.79
C ASN A 101 17.19 -4.14 21.36
N LYS A 102 17.53 -2.93 20.88
CA LYS A 102 18.71 -2.16 21.31
C LYS A 102 20.04 -2.88 21.08
N GLU A 103 20.10 -3.75 20.07
CA GLU A 103 21.33 -4.47 19.75
C GLU A 103 22.42 -3.56 19.17
N TYR A 104 22.03 -2.40 18.63
CA TYR A 104 22.91 -1.44 17.98
C TYR A 104 22.56 -0.03 18.44
N ASP A 105 23.57 0.81 18.67
CA ASP A 105 23.40 2.22 19.00
C ASP A 105 23.36 3.08 17.74
N MET A 106 24.14 2.68 16.73
CA MET A 106 24.21 3.36 15.44
C MET A 106 24.30 2.35 14.31
N ILE A 107 23.92 2.78 13.10
CA ILE A 107 23.92 1.93 11.92
C ILE A 107 24.42 2.72 10.71
N ILE A 108 25.21 2.07 9.86
CA ILE A 108 25.52 2.56 8.52
C ILE A 108 24.52 1.95 7.53
N LEU A 109 23.59 2.77 7.06
CA LEU A 109 22.50 2.37 6.16
C LEU A 109 22.74 2.84 4.73
N ASP A 110 22.40 1.99 3.76
CA ASP A 110 22.27 2.37 2.36
C ASP A 110 21.10 3.37 2.21
N GLU A 111 21.26 4.37 1.34
CA GLU A 111 20.25 5.38 1.03
C GLU A 111 18.93 4.80 0.52
N ARG A 112 19.00 3.61 -0.09
CA ARG A 112 17.87 2.86 -0.59
C ARG A 112 17.05 2.28 0.55
N ILE A 113 17.59 2.17 1.75
CA ILE A 113 16.88 1.71 2.95
C ILE A 113 16.37 2.91 3.74
N LEU A 114 17.19 3.95 3.91
CA LEU A 114 16.78 5.15 4.61
C LEU A 114 15.62 5.87 3.89
N PHE A 115 14.50 6.05 4.59
CA PHE A 115 13.26 6.69 4.10
C PHE A 115 12.58 5.99 2.92
N ASN A 116 12.89 4.73 2.65
CA ASN A 116 12.25 3.99 1.56
C ASN A 116 10.77 3.63 1.84
N ASP A 117 10.37 3.77 3.10
CA ASP A 117 9.02 3.62 3.63
C ASP A 117 8.17 4.88 3.50
N ILE A 118 8.79 6.04 3.23
CA ILE A 118 8.08 7.31 3.14
C ILE A 118 7.49 7.49 1.74
N ALA A 119 6.16 7.47 1.66
CA ALA A 119 5.39 7.82 0.47
C ALA A 119 4.07 8.49 0.85
N LEU A 120 3.40 9.14 -0.11
CA LEU A 120 2.02 9.62 0.08
C LEU A 120 1.06 8.45 0.41
N MET A 121 1.38 7.28 -0.14
CA MET A 121 0.61 6.05 -0.09
C MET A 121 1.41 5.03 0.72
N GLU A 122 1.05 4.86 1.98
CA GLU A 122 1.69 3.88 2.86
C GLU A 122 1.31 2.46 2.45
N SER A 123 2.21 1.51 2.73
CA SER A 123 2.01 0.11 2.40
C SER A 123 1.50 -0.68 3.59
N GLU A 124 0.33 -1.32 3.42
CA GLU A 124 -0.20 -2.30 4.38
C GLU A 124 0.79 -3.46 4.60
N TRP A 125 1.54 -3.82 3.54
CA TRP A 125 2.50 -4.91 3.59
C TRP A 125 3.69 -4.59 4.50
N ILE A 126 4.21 -3.37 4.48
CA ILE A 126 5.28 -2.93 5.39
C ILE A 126 4.83 -3.09 6.84
N TYR A 127 3.67 -2.53 7.20
CA TYR A 127 3.17 -2.60 8.57
C TYR A 127 2.95 -4.04 9.05
N LYS A 128 2.40 -4.91 8.18
CA LYS A 128 2.13 -6.32 8.54
C LYS A 128 3.38 -7.16 8.77
N ASN A 129 4.48 -6.87 8.08
CA ASN A 129 5.70 -7.67 8.19
C ASN A 129 6.71 -7.07 9.16
N ILE A 130 6.78 -5.75 9.26
CA ILE A 130 7.79 -5.03 10.05
C ILE A 130 7.22 -4.60 11.41
N ASN A 131 5.90 -4.55 11.58
CA ASN A 131 5.19 -3.99 12.75
C ASN A 131 5.38 -2.48 12.97
N TYR A 132 5.97 -1.77 12.01
CA TYR A 132 6.12 -0.32 11.99
C TYR A 132 5.54 0.24 10.69
N ARG A 133 4.90 1.43 10.74
CA ARG A 133 4.31 2.05 9.54
C ARG A 133 5.34 2.84 8.76
N GLN A 134 6.18 3.56 9.48
CA GLN A 134 7.28 4.36 8.94
C GLN A 134 8.57 4.00 9.71
N PRO A 135 9.16 2.80 9.48
CA PRO A 135 10.34 2.33 10.21
C PRO A 135 11.45 3.38 10.33
N SER A 136 11.73 4.15 9.27
CA SER A 136 12.78 5.17 9.30
C SER A 136 12.51 6.29 10.31
N LEU A 137 11.25 6.72 10.47
CA LEU A 137 10.89 7.80 11.41
C LEU A 137 10.58 7.28 12.82
N GLU A 138 10.15 6.03 12.92
CA GLU A 138 9.76 5.40 14.18
C GLU A 138 10.95 4.81 14.94
N LEU A 139 11.98 4.33 14.23
CA LEU A 139 13.16 3.66 14.79
C LEU A 139 14.42 4.52 14.84
N LEU A 140 14.55 5.54 13.97
CA LEU A 140 15.75 6.38 13.91
C LEU A 140 15.56 7.70 14.64
N HIS A 141 16.64 8.22 15.22
CA HIS A 141 16.61 9.46 15.99
C HIS A 141 16.67 10.70 15.07
N ASP A 142 15.88 11.73 15.40
CA ASP A 142 16.05 13.08 14.83
C ASP A 142 17.24 13.76 15.49
N LEU A 143 18.29 14.03 14.72
CA LEU A 143 19.56 14.61 15.18
C LEU A 143 19.62 16.13 15.02
N SER A 144 18.54 16.76 14.54
CA SER A 144 18.53 18.20 14.19
C SER A 144 18.77 19.13 15.37
N GLU A 145 18.44 18.70 16.58
CA GLU A 145 18.65 19.49 17.80
C GLU A 145 20.12 19.51 18.22
N TYR A 146 20.91 18.53 17.77
CA TYR A 146 22.29 18.32 18.21
C TYR A 146 23.32 18.68 17.14
N ILE A 147 22.91 18.70 15.87
CA ILE A 147 23.81 18.93 14.73
C ILE A 147 23.45 20.22 14.02
N ASN A 148 24.43 21.12 13.90
CA ASN A 148 24.28 22.31 13.09
C ASN A 148 24.46 21.95 11.61
N LYS A 149 23.48 22.31 10.78
CA LYS A 149 23.54 22.08 9.31
C LYS A 149 24.80 22.65 8.66
N LYS A 150 25.37 23.72 9.23
CA LYS A 150 26.61 24.31 8.69
C LYS A 150 27.80 23.36 8.72
N ASP A 151 27.84 22.47 9.71
CA ASP A 151 28.93 21.49 9.87
C ASP A 151 28.88 20.43 8.76
N LEU A 152 27.75 20.32 8.06
CA LEU A 152 27.52 19.37 6.98
C LEU A 152 27.66 20.00 5.57
N ASN A 153 28.00 21.28 5.46
CA ASN A 153 27.99 22.01 4.18
C ASN A 153 29.07 21.57 3.18
N PHE A 154 30.03 20.75 3.60
CA PHE A 154 31.07 20.21 2.73
C PHE A 154 30.60 18.99 1.92
N HIS A 155 29.50 18.35 2.34
CA HIS A 155 28.89 17.27 1.57
C HIS A 155 28.21 17.80 0.30
N ASP A 156 28.10 16.94 -0.71
CA ASP A 156 27.26 17.20 -1.88
C ASP A 156 25.81 17.50 -1.43
N PRO A 157 25.19 18.62 -1.86
CA PRO A 157 23.86 19.01 -1.39
C PRO A 157 22.77 17.98 -1.67
N LYS A 158 22.89 17.23 -2.78
CA LYS A 158 21.92 16.19 -3.16
C LYS A 158 22.08 14.98 -2.25
N VAL A 159 23.30 14.53 -2.00
CA VAL A 159 23.59 13.44 -1.05
C VAL A 159 23.13 13.83 0.36
N LEU A 160 23.46 15.04 0.83
CA LEU A 160 23.02 15.51 2.14
C LEU A 160 21.49 15.53 2.28
N SER A 161 20.76 15.92 1.22
CA SER A 161 19.30 15.99 1.24
C SER A 161 18.62 14.64 1.49
N TYR A 162 19.29 13.53 1.16
CA TYR A 162 18.76 12.18 1.28
C TYR A 162 18.84 11.63 2.71
N GLY A 163 19.71 12.19 3.55
CA GLY A 163 19.75 11.95 4.99
C GLY A 163 18.73 12.79 5.79
N MET A 164 17.92 13.60 5.11
CA MET A 164 16.96 14.52 5.74
C MET A 164 15.50 14.22 5.35
N ASN A 165 14.58 14.43 6.29
CA ASN A 165 13.14 14.42 6.03
C ASN A 165 12.49 15.65 6.68
N GLU A 166 11.67 16.40 5.93
CA GLU A 166 11.04 17.65 6.41
C GLU A 166 12.01 18.63 7.09
N ASN A 167 13.21 18.82 6.51
CA ASN A 167 14.32 19.61 7.07
C ASN A 167 14.94 19.09 8.38
N LYS A 168 14.57 17.90 8.84
CA LYS A 168 15.17 17.23 9.99
C LYS A 168 16.25 16.24 9.55
N ILE A 169 17.33 16.13 10.31
CA ILE A 169 18.49 15.27 10.05
C ILE A 169 18.26 13.93 10.75
N TYR A 170 18.29 12.83 10.01
CA TYR A 170 18.24 11.47 10.59
C TYR A 170 19.49 10.65 10.24
N GLY A 171 20.12 10.96 9.10
CA GLY A 171 21.36 10.32 8.67
C GLY A 171 22.37 11.33 8.18
N ILE A 172 23.65 11.09 8.49
CA ILE A 172 24.77 11.91 8.01
C ILE A 172 25.48 11.13 6.89
N PRO A 173 25.77 11.74 5.73
CA PRO A 173 26.47 11.06 4.64
C PRO A 173 27.81 10.47 5.13
N PHE A 174 28.01 9.18 4.86
CA PHE A 174 29.15 8.41 5.36
C PHE A 174 30.10 8.00 4.22
N GLU A 175 29.53 7.48 3.12
CA GLU A 175 30.24 7.01 1.92
C GLU A 175 29.41 7.26 0.65
N TYR A 176 30.10 7.53 -0.45
CA TYR A 176 29.56 7.61 -1.82
C TYR A 176 30.13 6.45 -2.66
N ASP A 177 29.39 5.97 -3.65
CA ASP A 177 29.89 4.99 -4.62
C ASP A 177 29.06 4.99 -5.91
N PHE A 178 29.59 4.37 -6.97
CA PHE A 178 28.92 4.22 -8.27
C PHE A 178 29.46 3.04 -9.08
N ASP A 179 28.72 2.62 -10.09
CA ASP A 179 29.09 1.50 -10.95
C ASP A 179 30.10 1.90 -12.05
N VAL A 180 31.10 1.05 -12.30
CA VAL A 180 32.15 1.21 -13.31
C VAL A 180 32.43 -0.11 -14.04
N LEU A 181 33.15 -0.02 -15.15
CA LEU A 181 33.71 -1.13 -15.90
C LEU A 181 35.23 -1.17 -15.75
N TYR A 182 35.72 -2.18 -15.03
CA TYR A 182 37.15 -2.51 -15.02
C TYR A 182 37.52 -3.28 -16.28
N TYR A 183 38.72 -3.06 -16.82
CA TYR A 183 39.15 -3.71 -18.05
C TYR A 183 40.65 -4.02 -18.08
N HIS A 184 41.03 -5.04 -18.84
CA HIS A 184 42.44 -5.33 -19.15
C HIS A 184 42.88 -4.56 -20.39
N LYS A 185 44.12 -4.04 -20.40
CA LYS A 185 44.68 -3.32 -21.56
C LYS A 185 44.96 -4.27 -22.74
N ASP A 186 45.05 -3.72 -23.94
CA ASP A 186 45.22 -4.48 -25.19
C ASP A 186 46.43 -5.43 -25.15
N GLY A 187 46.27 -6.62 -25.73
CA GLY A 187 47.32 -7.65 -25.83
C GLY A 187 47.41 -8.64 -24.65
N GLU A 188 46.64 -8.45 -23.57
CA GLU A 188 46.69 -9.38 -22.42
C GLU A 188 45.75 -10.60 -22.52
N ILE A 189 44.64 -10.49 -23.25
CA ILE A 189 43.56 -11.50 -23.30
C ILE A 189 42.94 -11.63 -24.69
N SER A 190 42.98 -10.57 -25.50
CA SER A 190 42.27 -10.45 -26.76
C SER A 190 43.20 -10.56 -27.98
N ASN A 191 42.63 -10.95 -29.12
CA ASN A 191 43.37 -11.15 -30.39
C ASN A 191 44.14 -9.87 -30.80
N GLU A 192 45.18 -10.00 -31.65
CA GLU A 192 46.03 -8.89 -32.13
C GLU A 192 45.29 -7.68 -32.75
N ASN A 193 43.97 -7.78 -32.99
CA ASN A 193 43.10 -6.74 -33.53
C ASN A 193 42.11 -6.13 -32.49
N SER A 194 42.26 -6.40 -31.20
CA SER A 194 41.38 -5.83 -30.17
C SER A 194 41.75 -4.39 -29.86
N ASP A 195 40.80 -3.49 -30.04
CA ASP A 195 40.97 -2.05 -29.82
C ASP A 195 40.17 -1.66 -28.57
N THR A 196 40.58 -2.18 -27.39
CA THR A 196 39.89 -1.94 -26.11
C THR A 196 39.84 -0.45 -25.81
N LEU A 197 40.94 0.27 -26.07
CA LEU A 197 40.99 1.72 -25.91
C LEU A 197 39.96 2.43 -26.77
N THR A 198 39.80 2.05 -28.03
CA THR A 198 38.77 2.60 -28.92
C THR A 198 37.36 2.35 -28.40
N LEU A 199 37.10 1.22 -27.72
CA LEU A 199 35.80 1.02 -27.06
C LEU A 199 35.59 1.99 -25.89
N ILE A 200 36.63 2.19 -25.06
CA ILE A 200 36.56 3.08 -23.91
C ILE A 200 36.34 4.53 -24.34
N GLU A 201 37.07 5.00 -25.36
CA GLU A 201 36.97 6.37 -25.88
C GLU A 201 35.56 6.71 -26.41
N ASN A 202 34.82 5.70 -26.87
CA ASN A 202 33.47 5.86 -27.43
C ASN A 202 32.34 5.49 -26.46
N MET A 203 32.62 5.29 -25.16
CA MET A 203 31.61 4.86 -24.17
C MET A 203 30.42 5.83 -24.06
N GLU A 204 30.62 7.13 -24.26
CA GLU A 204 29.55 8.14 -24.25
C GLU A 204 28.46 7.88 -25.31
N ASP A 205 28.88 7.40 -26.48
CA ASP A 205 28.00 7.17 -27.62
C ASP A 205 27.36 5.77 -27.60
N TYR A 206 27.89 4.85 -26.79
CA TYR A 206 27.39 3.49 -26.73
C TYR A 206 26.17 3.33 -25.83
N THR A 207 25.29 2.43 -26.24
CA THR A 207 24.35 1.75 -25.35
C THR A 207 24.94 0.39 -24.98
N TRP A 208 24.41 -0.26 -23.95
CA TRP A 208 24.78 -1.65 -23.66
C TRP A 208 24.67 -2.59 -24.87
N GLU A 209 23.65 -2.42 -25.72
CA GLU A 209 23.46 -3.24 -26.93
C GLU A 209 24.55 -3.00 -27.97
N SER A 210 24.91 -1.74 -28.22
CA SER A 210 25.96 -1.42 -29.19
C SER A 210 27.34 -1.79 -28.68
N LEU A 211 27.63 -1.58 -27.38
CA LEU A 211 28.87 -2.00 -26.75
C LEU A 211 29.09 -3.50 -26.90
N LEU A 212 28.13 -4.33 -26.47
CA LEU A 212 28.28 -5.79 -26.55
C LEU A 212 28.44 -6.27 -27.99
N LYS A 213 27.74 -5.65 -28.95
CA LYS A 213 27.91 -5.99 -30.37
C LYS A 213 29.33 -5.70 -30.87
N GLN A 214 29.98 -4.65 -30.39
CA GLN A 214 31.37 -4.36 -30.76
C GLN A 214 32.34 -5.26 -30.02
N MET A 215 32.10 -5.55 -28.73
CA MET A 215 32.88 -6.51 -27.96
C MET A 215 32.87 -7.90 -28.60
N ASP A 216 31.70 -8.38 -29.03
CA ASP A 216 31.55 -9.66 -29.74
C ASP A 216 32.39 -9.71 -31.02
N LYS A 217 32.44 -8.61 -31.80
CA LYS A 217 33.28 -8.52 -33.01
C LYS A 217 34.77 -8.53 -32.68
N ASN A 218 35.14 -7.91 -31.57
CA ASN A 218 36.53 -7.81 -31.12
C ASN A 218 37.00 -9.05 -30.34
N GLY A 219 36.11 -10.03 -30.10
CA GLY A 219 36.41 -11.22 -29.29
C GLY A 219 36.61 -10.91 -27.80
N GLN A 220 36.00 -9.85 -27.30
CA GLN A 220 36.09 -9.41 -25.90
C GLN A 220 34.86 -9.86 -25.12
N SER A 221 35.03 -10.22 -23.85
CA SER A 221 33.93 -10.68 -23.00
C SER A 221 33.72 -9.78 -21.78
N LEU A 222 32.47 -9.73 -21.32
CA LEU A 222 32.03 -8.95 -20.16
C LEU A 222 31.50 -9.90 -19.08
N ARG A 223 31.85 -9.63 -17.81
CA ARG A 223 31.21 -10.22 -16.64
C ARG A 223 30.44 -9.18 -15.84
N VAL A 224 29.21 -9.51 -15.50
CA VAL A 224 28.30 -8.69 -14.68
C VAL A 224 27.71 -9.60 -13.62
N SER A 225 27.68 -9.14 -12.37
CA SER A 225 26.95 -9.80 -11.29
C SER A 225 25.49 -9.36 -11.29
N LEU A 226 24.58 -10.32 -11.28
CA LEU A 226 23.13 -10.07 -11.26
C LEU A 226 22.42 -10.85 -10.14
N SER A 227 23.19 -11.52 -9.28
CA SER A 227 22.66 -12.32 -8.16
C SER A 227 22.11 -11.46 -7.04
N ASP A 228 22.72 -10.31 -6.75
CA ASP A 228 22.22 -9.38 -5.73
C ASP A 228 21.07 -8.52 -6.29
N ASP A 229 20.04 -8.33 -5.46
CA ASP A 229 18.81 -7.62 -5.85
C ASP A 229 19.06 -6.14 -6.18
N ASN A 230 19.99 -5.50 -5.46
CA ASN A 230 20.33 -4.10 -5.65
C ASN A 230 21.16 -3.88 -6.91
N ASP A 231 22.15 -4.74 -7.16
CA ASP A 231 22.97 -4.69 -8.38
C ASP A 231 22.13 -4.96 -9.64
N LEU A 232 21.19 -5.91 -9.55
CA LEU A 232 20.26 -6.19 -10.63
C LEU A 232 19.37 -4.98 -10.93
N LEU A 233 18.80 -4.34 -9.90
CA LEU A 233 17.97 -3.15 -10.09
C LEU A 233 18.78 -2.00 -10.72
N ASN A 234 20.00 -1.75 -10.22
CA ASN A 234 20.90 -0.76 -10.78
C ASN A 234 21.14 -1.00 -12.28
N PHE A 235 21.50 -2.24 -12.65
CA PHE A 235 21.75 -2.61 -14.04
C PHE A 235 20.52 -2.42 -14.94
N ILE A 236 19.33 -2.81 -14.48
CA ILE A 236 18.09 -2.63 -15.25
C ILE A 236 17.82 -1.15 -15.51
N ILE A 237 18.03 -0.31 -14.50
CA ILE A 237 17.80 1.13 -14.62
C ILE A 237 18.84 1.79 -15.50
N GLU A 238 20.11 1.41 -15.43
CA GLU A 238 21.16 1.84 -16.35
C GLU A 238 20.82 1.47 -17.80
N TYR A 239 20.49 0.19 -18.05
CA TYR A 239 20.06 -0.28 -19.37
C TYR A 239 18.87 0.50 -19.92
N THR A 240 17.88 0.77 -19.06
CA THR A 240 16.69 1.50 -19.48
C THR A 240 17.02 2.97 -19.76
N SER A 241 17.87 3.59 -18.93
CA SER A 241 18.26 5.01 -19.05
C SER A 241 19.08 5.28 -20.31
N ASN A 242 19.86 4.30 -20.77
CA ASN A 242 20.57 4.36 -22.05
C ASN A 242 19.62 4.56 -23.24
N ASN A 243 18.40 4.05 -23.14
CA ASN A 243 17.43 4.04 -24.24
C ASN A 243 16.30 5.05 -24.04
N TYR A 244 16.00 5.42 -22.80
CA TYR A 244 14.83 6.22 -22.44
C TYR A 244 15.13 7.21 -21.31
N LYS A 245 14.47 8.37 -21.31
CA LYS A 245 14.59 9.34 -20.22
C LYS A 245 13.67 8.97 -19.04
N LEU A 246 14.26 8.55 -17.93
CA LEU A 246 13.55 8.06 -16.73
C LEU A 246 13.39 9.14 -15.65
N SER A 247 12.75 10.26 -15.99
CA SER A 247 12.44 11.27 -14.98
C SER A 247 11.05 11.85 -15.18
N VAL A 248 10.36 12.12 -14.05
CA VAL A 248 9.04 12.79 -14.07
C VAL A 248 9.13 14.15 -14.77
N LYS A 249 10.25 14.87 -14.58
CA LYS A 249 10.51 16.17 -15.22
C LYS A 249 10.56 16.07 -16.74
N ASN A 250 11.16 15.01 -17.29
CA ASN A 250 11.34 14.84 -18.73
C ASN A 250 10.14 14.13 -19.38
N ASN A 251 9.55 13.15 -18.70
CA ASN A 251 8.40 12.39 -19.19
C ASN A 251 7.53 11.93 -18.01
N PRO A 252 6.41 12.62 -17.70
CA PRO A 252 5.53 12.24 -16.58
C PRO A 252 4.97 10.82 -16.63
N ASN A 253 5.02 10.16 -17.79
CA ASN A 253 4.51 8.82 -18.02
C ASN A 253 5.63 7.80 -18.33
N TYR A 254 6.90 8.05 -17.97
CA TYR A 254 8.01 7.14 -18.31
C TYR A 254 7.76 5.71 -17.82
N MET A 255 7.11 5.51 -16.66
CA MET A 255 6.79 4.18 -16.14
C MET A 255 5.90 3.35 -17.06
N LYS A 256 5.05 3.99 -17.89
CA LYS A 256 4.20 3.27 -18.86
C LYS A 256 5.01 2.51 -19.91
N LEU A 257 6.28 2.88 -20.13
CA LEU A 257 7.20 2.11 -20.95
C LEU A 257 7.25 0.63 -20.54
N PHE A 258 7.14 0.33 -19.25
CA PHE A 258 7.29 -1.02 -18.72
C PHE A 258 6.05 -1.90 -18.88
N TYR A 259 4.90 -1.33 -19.23
CA TYR A 259 3.64 -2.09 -19.27
C TYR A 259 2.70 -1.68 -20.43
N ASN A 260 3.15 -0.84 -21.35
CA ASN A 260 2.43 -0.54 -22.59
C ASN A 260 2.62 -1.65 -23.65
N GLU A 261 2.04 -1.46 -24.84
CA GLU A 261 2.16 -2.44 -25.93
C GLU A 261 3.60 -2.63 -26.43
N SER A 262 4.43 -1.57 -26.43
CA SER A 262 5.84 -1.64 -26.86
C SER A 262 6.78 -2.31 -25.86
N SER A 263 6.34 -2.51 -24.62
CA SER A 263 7.16 -3.08 -23.55
C SER A 263 7.66 -4.51 -23.88
N SER A 264 6.91 -5.28 -24.66
CA SER A 264 7.28 -6.65 -25.07
C SER A 264 8.64 -6.69 -25.80
N THR A 265 8.90 -5.71 -26.67
CA THR A 265 10.19 -5.58 -27.37
C THR A 265 11.32 -5.23 -26.41
N TYR A 266 11.06 -4.31 -25.47
CA TYR A 266 12.02 -3.91 -24.43
C TYR A 266 12.46 -5.12 -23.59
N TYR A 267 11.50 -5.90 -23.06
CA TYR A 267 11.82 -7.05 -22.22
C TYR A 267 12.55 -8.15 -22.99
N THR A 268 12.18 -8.38 -24.25
CA THR A 268 12.86 -9.38 -25.10
C THR A 268 14.33 -9.01 -25.28
N LYS A 269 14.61 -7.75 -25.63
CA LYS A 269 15.98 -7.23 -25.80
C LYS A 269 16.78 -7.30 -24.50
N LEU A 270 16.20 -6.86 -23.38
CA LEU A 270 16.84 -6.94 -22.07
C LEU A 270 17.17 -8.38 -21.68
N ARG A 271 16.24 -9.32 -21.91
CA ARG A 271 16.47 -10.74 -21.60
C ARG A 271 17.58 -11.34 -22.47
N ASP A 272 17.63 -10.98 -23.74
CA ASP A 272 18.70 -11.44 -24.65
C ASP A 272 20.06 -10.82 -24.29
N LEU A 273 20.07 -9.57 -23.83
CA LEU A 273 21.26 -8.94 -23.24
C LEU A 273 21.75 -9.72 -22.01
N VAL A 274 20.87 -10.03 -21.05
CA VAL A 274 21.24 -10.77 -19.82
C VAL A 274 21.82 -12.15 -20.15
N LYS A 275 21.27 -12.87 -21.15
CA LYS A 275 21.83 -14.16 -21.60
C LYS A 275 23.30 -14.04 -21.98
N SER A 276 23.67 -12.96 -22.66
CA SER A 276 25.01 -12.77 -23.23
C SER A 276 26.12 -12.67 -22.18
N PHE A 277 25.80 -12.39 -20.91
CA PHE A 277 26.79 -12.32 -19.82
C PHE A 277 27.29 -13.69 -19.34
N SER A 278 26.64 -14.77 -19.78
CA SER A 278 27.08 -16.14 -19.51
C SER A 278 27.77 -16.76 -20.73
N GLN A 279 28.79 -17.57 -20.50
CA GLN A 279 29.55 -18.25 -21.57
C GLN A 279 28.65 -19.15 -22.45
N ASN A 280 27.67 -19.81 -21.84
CA ASN A 280 26.75 -20.71 -22.54
C ASN A 280 25.48 -20.02 -23.05
N LYS A 281 25.39 -18.68 -22.95
CA LYS A 281 24.17 -17.90 -23.23
C LYS A 281 22.94 -18.39 -22.43
N ASP A 282 23.20 -18.95 -21.25
CA ASP A 282 22.20 -19.42 -20.30
C ASP A 282 21.81 -18.29 -19.34
N VAL A 283 20.52 -18.00 -19.30
CA VAL A 283 19.97 -16.96 -18.42
C VAL A 283 20.22 -17.28 -16.95
N LYS A 284 20.04 -18.55 -16.56
CA LYS A 284 20.11 -18.96 -15.15
C LYS A 284 21.51 -18.71 -14.61
N SER A 285 22.53 -19.16 -15.34
CA SER A 285 23.93 -18.91 -15.01
C SER A 285 24.28 -17.42 -14.93
N ALA A 286 23.68 -16.58 -15.79
CA ALA A 286 23.91 -15.13 -15.75
C ALA A 286 23.30 -14.48 -14.50
N ILE A 287 22.08 -14.84 -14.12
CA ILE A 287 21.41 -14.24 -12.94
C ILE A 287 21.92 -14.80 -11.61
N GLU A 288 22.50 -16.00 -11.60
CA GLU A 288 23.10 -16.61 -10.40
C GLU A 288 24.56 -16.16 -10.19
N SER A 289 25.18 -15.53 -11.20
CA SER A 289 26.57 -15.06 -11.10
C SER A 289 26.72 -14.01 -10.00
N THR A 290 27.51 -14.35 -8.98
CA THR A 290 27.84 -13.43 -7.89
C THR A 290 28.93 -12.45 -8.28
N LEU A 291 29.11 -11.41 -7.48
CA LEU A 291 30.21 -10.47 -7.65
C LEU A 291 31.57 -11.13 -7.43
N ASN A 292 31.67 -12.10 -6.50
CA ASN A 292 32.88 -12.92 -6.32
C ASN A 292 33.18 -13.74 -7.58
N ASP A 293 32.18 -14.39 -8.19
CA ASP A 293 32.38 -15.18 -9.41
C ASP A 293 32.88 -14.31 -10.57
N ALA A 294 32.25 -13.15 -10.75
CA ALA A 294 32.61 -12.19 -11.78
C ALA A 294 34.02 -11.62 -11.57
N TYR A 295 34.37 -11.26 -10.32
CA TYR A 295 35.70 -10.80 -9.95
C TYR A 295 36.77 -11.86 -10.18
N ASN A 296 36.56 -13.09 -9.70
CA ASN A 296 37.50 -14.19 -9.85
C ASN A 296 37.69 -14.58 -11.34
N SER A 297 36.61 -14.58 -12.13
CA SER A 297 36.69 -14.77 -13.58
C SER A 297 37.55 -13.69 -14.25
N PHE A 298 37.38 -12.43 -13.85
CA PHE A 298 38.14 -11.31 -14.39
C PHE A 298 39.63 -11.36 -14.01
N LEU A 299 39.93 -11.68 -12.74
CA LEU A 299 41.31 -11.88 -12.28
C LEU A 299 42.01 -13.06 -12.95
N ALA A 300 41.27 -14.13 -13.22
CA ALA A 300 41.77 -15.30 -13.95
C ALA A 300 41.94 -15.04 -15.46
N LYS A 301 41.73 -13.80 -15.92
CA LYS A 301 41.79 -13.39 -17.33
C LYS A 301 40.80 -14.12 -18.24
N ASN A 302 39.69 -14.62 -17.68
CA ASN A 302 38.60 -15.22 -18.45
C ASN A 302 37.62 -14.18 -19.00
N SER A 303 37.77 -12.90 -18.60
CA SER A 303 37.01 -11.80 -19.18
C SER A 303 37.82 -10.53 -19.36
N THR A 304 37.55 -9.82 -20.45
CA THR A 304 38.19 -8.53 -20.75
C THR A 304 37.63 -7.42 -19.88
N PHE A 305 36.33 -7.44 -19.61
CA PHE A 305 35.63 -6.43 -18.82
C PHE A 305 34.93 -7.05 -17.60
N PHE A 306 34.82 -6.26 -16.54
CA PHE A 306 34.12 -6.59 -15.31
C PHE A 306 33.38 -5.38 -14.76
N LYS A 307 32.06 -5.52 -14.56
CA LYS A 307 31.24 -4.48 -13.92
C LYS A 307 31.32 -4.61 -12.40
N ALA A 308 31.71 -3.55 -11.71
CA ALA A 308 31.79 -3.47 -10.25
C ALA A 308 31.64 -2.02 -9.76
N LYS A 309 31.71 -1.81 -8.44
CA LYS A 309 31.76 -0.48 -7.84
C LYS A 309 33.11 0.20 -8.02
N ALA A 310 33.10 1.53 -8.06
CA ALA A 310 34.29 2.37 -8.14
C ALA A 310 35.17 2.25 -6.89
N SER A 311 34.56 2.07 -5.71
CA SER A 311 35.29 1.82 -4.47
C SER A 311 36.19 0.59 -4.56
N HIS A 312 35.82 -0.47 -5.28
CA HIS A 312 36.62 -1.70 -5.43
C HIS A 312 37.98 -1.49 -6.10
N ASN A 313 38.28 -0.30 -6.62
CA ASN A 313 39.57 0.02 -7.20
C ASN A 313 40.74 -0.20 -6.23
N PHE A 314 40.51 -0.06 -4.91
CA PHE A 314 41.54 -0.33 -3.91
C PHE A 314 42.01 -1.80 -3.90
N LEU A 315 41.13 -2.75 -4.24
CA LEU A 315 41.47 -4.18 -4.33
C LEU A 315 42.48 -4.42 -5.45
N PHE A 316 42.40 -3.64 -6.53
CA PHE A 316 43.36 -3.71 -7.62
C PHE A 316 44.65 -2.96 -7.28
N LYS A 317 44.56 -1.77 -6.67
CA LYS A 317 45.75 -1.00 -6.24
C LYS A 317 46.60 -1.77 -5.23
N SER A 318 45.98 -2.45 -4.27
CA SER A 318 46.70 -3.24 -3.26
C SER A 318 47.43 -4.44 -3.85
N LYS A 319 46.90 -5.03 -4.93
CA LYS A 319 47.49 -6.21 -5.58
C LYS A 319 48.48 -5.87 -6.70
N TYR A 320 48.25 -4.80 -7.44
CA TYR A 320 48.98 -4.45 -8.67
C TYR A 320 49.69 -3.08 -8.62
N GLY A 321 49.57 -2.33 -7.53
CA GLY A 321 50.15 -0.99 -7.38
C GLY A 321 49.37 0.10 -8.13
N ASN A 322 49.99 1.28 -8.26
CA ASN A 322 49.35 2.46 -8.87
C ASN A 322 49.10 2.35 -10.38
N ASP A 323 49.83 1.48 -11.08
CA ASP A 323 49.64 1.18 -12.51
C ASP A 323 48.54 0.12 -12.76
N GLY A 324 47.72 -0.17 -11.75
CA GLY A 324 46.78 -1.29 -11.69
C GLY A 324 45.69 -1.32 -12.76
N ILE A 325 44.67 -2.15 -12.52
CA ILE A 325 43.56 -2.36 -13.46
C ILE A 325 42.82 -1.03 -13.72
N PRO A 326 42.78 -0.54 -14.97
CA PRO A 326 42.04 0.68 -15.29
C PRO A 326 40.53 0.46 -15.23
N LEU A 327 39.80 1.57 -15.14
CA LEU A 327 38.34 1.59 -15.13
C LEU A 327 37.80 2.64 -16.10
N SER A 328 36.57 2.43 -16.56
CA SER A 328 35.77 3.37 -17.32
C SER A 328 34.37 3.45 -16.74
N LEU A 329 33.65 4.53 -17.03
CA LEU A 329 32.22 4.58 -16.81
C LEU A 329 31.49 3.58 -17.73
N PRO A 330 30.29 3.12 -17.34
CA PRO A 330 29.41 2.34 -18.20
C PRO A 330 28.94 3.14 -19.43
N PRO A 331 28.27 2.49 -20.40
CA PRO A 331 27.76 3.15 -21.61
C PRO A 331 26.90 4.39 -21.33
N LYS A 332 27.04 5.40 -22.19
CA LYS A 332 26.52 6.77 -22.04
C LYS A 332 27.05 7.56 -20.85
N TYR A 333 28.12 7.09 -20.21
CA TYR A 333 28.58 7.63 -18.94
C TYR A 333 27.49 7.67 -17.87
N GLN A 334 26.48 6.81 -18.00
CA GLN A 334 25.37 6.71 -17.06
C GLN A 334 25.66 5.61 -16.05
N SER A 335 25.60 5.95 -14.77
CA SER A 335 25.91 5.01 -13.70
C SER A 335 25.00 5.20 -12.50
N ALA A 336 24.55 4.08 -11.93
CA ALA A 336 23.80 4.06 -10.69
C ALA A 336 24.68 4.49 -9.52
N THR A 337 24.26 5.51 -8.79
CA THR A 337 24.95 5.98 -7.59
C THR A 337 24.37 5.31 -6.35
N THR A 338 25.20 5.08 -5.34
CA THR A 338 24.79 4.56 -4.04
C THR A 338 25.46 5.36 -2.94
N ASN A 339 24.68 5.75 -1.92
CA ASN A 339 25.19 6.47 -0.76
C ASN A 339 24.92 5.67 0.51
N LYS A 340 25.80 5.82 1.50
CA LYS A 340 25.59 5.30 2.85
C LYS A 340 25.48 6.44 3.85
N TYR A 341 24.68 6.25 4.88
CA TYR A 341 24.42 7.22 5.95
C TYR A 341 24.65 6.58 7.30
N LEU A 342 25.31 7.31 8.19
CA LEU A 342 25.37 6.95 9.60
C LEU A 342 24.12 7.50 10.29
N VAL A 343 23.34 6.60 10.89
CA VAL A 343 22.08 6.91 11.60
C VAL A 343 22.17 6.47 13.06
N ALA A 344 21.46 7.15 13.94
CA ALA A 344 21.37 6.80 15.36
C ALA A 344 20.08 6.04 15.68
N ASN A 345 20.19 4.98 16.47
CA ASN A 345 19.03 4.22 16.96
C ASN A 345 18.29 5.04 18.02
N LYS A 346 16.98 5.21 17.84
CA LYS A 346 16.12 5.90 18.80
C LYS A 346 15.94 5.14 20.12
N TYR A 347 16.14 3.82 20.11
CA TYR A 347 16.02 2.97 21.29
C TYR A 347 17.34 2.75 22.03
N SER A 348 18.46 3.30 21.55
CA SER A 348 19.76 3.21 22.24
C SER A 348 19.65 3.76 23.67
N ASP A 349 20.41 3.14 24.59
CA ASP A 349 20.52 3.62 25.97
C ASP A 349 21.54 4.78 26.10
N ILE A 350 22.30 5.06 25.03
CA ILE A 350 23.25 6.17 24.95
C ILE A 350 22.50 7.45 24.60
N LYS A 351 22.90 8.57 25.23
CA LYS A 351 22.22 9.85 25.00
C LYS A 351 22.35 10.31 23.54
N PRO A 352 21.29 10.86 22.94
CA PRO A 352 21.30 11.26 21.53
C PRO A 352 22.33 12.34 21.18
N ASP A 353 22.67 13.23 22.11
CA ASP A 353 23.71 14.25 21.92
C ASP A 353 25.10 13.64 21.77
N LEU A 354 25.41 12.59 22.54
CA LEU A 354 26.67 11.83 22.41
C LEU A 354 26.73 11.07 21.09
N LEU A 355 25.63 10.42 20.69
CA LEU A 355 25.54 9.72 19.40
C LEU A 355 25.69 10.68 18.22
N ALA A 356 25.13 11.89 18.32
CA ALA A 356 25.30 12.93 17.30
C ALA A 356 26.77 13.39 17.20
N GLU A 357 27.46 13.56 18.33
CA GLU A 357 28.87 13.95 18.38
C GLU A 357 29.78 12.87 17.78
N VAL A 358 29.53 11.60 18.12
CA VAL A 358 30.19 10.44 17.50
C VAL A 358 29.93 10.39 16.00
N ALA A 359 28.68 10.64 15.58
CA ALA A 359 28.34 10.66 14.17
C ALA A 359 29.13 11.71 13.40
N LEU A 360 29.26 12.92 13.96
CA LEU A 360 30.05 14.01 13.36
C LEU A 360 31.53 13.65 13.24
N ILE A 361 32.14 13.09 14.29
CA ILE A 361 33.54 12.65 14.26
C ILE A 361 33.77 11.60 13.17
N LEU A 362 32.86 10.63 13.03
CA LEU A 362 33.00 9.55 12.05
C LEU A 362 32.66 9.98 10.62
N THR A 363 32.03 11.15 10.43
CA THR A 363 31.61 11.63 9.11
C THR A 363 32.30 12.92 8.68
N ASP A 364 33.19 13.47 9.50
CA ASP A 364 33.95 14.67 9.13
C ASP A 364 34.86 14.45 7.90
N LYS A 365 35.45 15.54 7.40
CA LYS A 365 36.32 15.49 6.23
C LYS A 365 37.51 14.56 6.43
N GLU A 366 38.13 14.60 7.59
CA GLU A 366 39.35 13.84 7.87
C GLU A 366 39.06 12.34 7.98
N ALA A 367 37.95 11.97 8.61
CA ALA A 367 37.49 10.59 8.73
C ALA A 367 37.11 10.00 7.37
N GLN A 368 36.46 10.79 6.51
CA GLN A 368 36.14 10.35 5.14
C GLN A 368 37.40 10.17 4.29
N LEU A 369 38.37 11.08 4.39
CA LEU A 369 39.65 10.96 3.67
C LEU A 369 40.49 9.80 4.21
N PHE A 370 40.49 9.60 5.53
CA PHE A 370 41.14 8.44 6.16
C PHE A 370 40.59 7.12 5.60
N ARG A 371 39.26 6.98 5.54
CA ARG A 371 38.64 5.80 4.93
C ARG A 371 38.95 5.68 3.43
N ALA A 372 39.00 6.80 2.71
CA ALA A 372 39.32 6.82 1.30
C ALA A 372 40.75 6.33 1.03
N GLU A 373 41.72 6.76 1.84
CA GLU A 373 43.12 6.36 1.73
C GLU A 373 43.32 4.88 2.08
N LYS A 374 42.69 4.42 3.18
CA LYS A 374 42.90 3.06 3.71
C LYS A 374 42.09 1.98 3.00
N TYR A 375 40.87 2.32 2.59
CA TYR A 375 39.84 1.35 2.17
C TYR A 375 39.21 1.67 0.82
N GLY A 376 39.67 2.73 0.12
CA GLY A 376 39.14 3.10 -1.19
C GLY A 376 37.71 3.64 -1.18
N SER A 377 37.16 3.98 -0.01
CA SER A 377 35.86 4.63 0.09
C SER A 377 35.89 5.96 -0.67
N ILE A 378 34.80 6.33 -1.34
CA ILE A 378 34.72 7.63 -2.03
C ILE A 378 34.04 8.63 -1.08
N PRO A 379 34.64 9.81 -0.82
CA PRO A 379 34.06 10.79 0.07
C PRO A 379 32.79 11.39 -0.55
N THR A 380 31.90 11.83 0.32
CA THR A 380 30.60 12.44 -0.03
C THR A 380 30.69 13.94 -0.29
N PHE A 381 31.89 14.45 -0.59
CA PHE A 381 32.17 15.87 -0.75
C PHE A 381 31.44 16.47 -1.96
N ASP A 382 31.25 17.78 -1.93
CA ASP A 382 30.72 18.52 -3.07
C ASP A 382 31.82 18.71 -4.14
N PHE A 383 31.91 17.76 -5.09
CA PHE A 383 32.92 17.77 -6.15
C PHE A 383 32.87 19.02 -7.06
N THR A 384 31.77 19.78 -7.05
CA THR A 384 31.69 21.06 -7.77
C THR A 384 32.62 22.13 -7.20
N LYS A 385 33.12 21.93 -5.97
CA LYS A 385 34.05 22.83 -5.27
C LYS A 385 35.51 22.43 -5.39
N LYS A 386 35.86 21.48 -6.28
CA LYS A 386 37.24 20.95 -6.43
C LYS A 386 38.30 22.03 -6.60
N ASP A 387 37.98 23.11 -7.30
CA ASP A 387 38.96 24.20 -7.53
C ASP A 387 39.16 25.11 -6.31
N SER A 388 38.27 25.02 -5.31
CA SER A 388 38.27 25.89 -4.13
C SER A 388 38.52 25.18 -2.79
N ASP A 389 38.44 23.84 -2.75
CA ASP A 389 38.57 23.04 -1.52
C ASP A 389 39.85 22.20 -1.57
N GLN A 390 40.83 22.55 -0.73
CA GLN A 390 42.15 21.91 -0.71
C GLN A 390 42.06 20.39 -0.46
N TYR A 391 41.18 19.96 0.44
CA TYR A 391 40.99 18.53 0.75
C TYR A 391 40.53 17.73 -0.48
N LEU A 392 39.72 18.35 -1.33
CA LEU A 392 39.20 17.73 -2.53
C LEU A 392 40.27 17.70 -3.64
N GLN A 393 41.12 18.73 -3.73
CA GLN A 393 42.29 18.73 -4.61
C GLN A 393 43.24 17.61 -4.24
N ASP A 394 43.57 17.46 -2.95
CA ASP A 394 44.46 16.42 -2.46
C ASP A 394 43.89 15.02 -2.75
N TYR A 395 42.59 14.82 -2.51
CA TYR A 395 41.91 13.57 -2.86
C TYR A 395 41.99 13.27 -4.37
N CYS A 396 41.71 14.26 -5.23
CA CYS A 396 41.73 14.07 -6.67
C CYS A 396 43.13 13.88 -7.25
N ASN A 397 44.15 14.48 -6.64
CA ASN A 397 45.55 14.22 -7.02
C ASN A 397 45.94 12.75 -6.73
N ASN A 398 45.42 12.17 -5.65
CA ASN A 398 45.68 10.77 -5.28
C ASN A 398 44.78 9.77 -6.02
N ASN A 399 43.59 10.22 -6.48
CA ASN A 399 42.60 9.39 -7.16
C ASN A 399 42.09 10.03 -8.47
N PRO A 400 42.98 10.34 -9.43
CA PRO A 400 42.61 11.12 -10.61
C PRO A 400 41.57 10.42 -11.49
N VAL A 401 41.66 9.09 -11.61
CA VAL A 401 40.73 8.29 -12.42
C VAL A 401 39.31 8.34 -11.86
N ILE A 402 39.15 8.32 -10.54
CA ILE A 402 37.84 8.40 -9.89
C ILE A 402 37.26 9.81 -10.07
N CYS A 403 38.07 10.85 -9.90
CA CYS A 403 37.60 12.23 -10.09
C CYS A 403 37.22 12.51 -11.55
N ASP A 404 37.98 12.03 -12.53
CA ASP A 404 37.64 12.15 -13.95
C ASP A 404 36.31 11.44 -14.27
N ALA A 405 36.10 10.24 -13.73
CA ALA A 405 34.83 9.54 -13.86
C ALA A 405 33.68 10.32 -13.20
N MET A 406 33.89 10.89 -12.01
CA MET A 406 32.86 11.69 -11.33
C MET A 406 32.49 12.97 -12.08
N ASP A 407 33.45 13.59 -12.76
CA ASP A 407 33.22 14.79 -13.59
C ASP A 407 32.39 14.48 -14.85
N LYS A 408 32.61 13.32 -15.47
CA LYS A 408 31.94 12.91 -16.72
C LYS A 408 30.60 12.21 -16.51
N MET A 409 30.38 11.62 -15.34
CA MET A 409 29.24 10.75 -15.07
C MET A 409 27.89 11.48 -15.05
N GLU A 410 26.93 10.96 -15.81
CA GLU A 410 25.51 11.22 -15.60
C GLU A 410 24.99 10.33 -14.46
N LYS A 411 24.83 10.94 -13.28
CA LYS A 411 24.41 10.25 -12.04
C LYS A 411 22.96 9.77 -12.12
N LEU A 412 22.74 8.47 -11.96
CA LEU A 412 21.41 7.86 -11.85
C LEU A 412 21.06 7.59 -10.38
N TYR A 413 20.19 8.43 -9.82
CA TYR A 413 19.65 8.23 -8.48
C TYR A 413 18.43 7.31 -8.54
N ILE A 414 18.62 6.01 -8.28
CA ILE A 414 17.58 4.98 -8.43
C ILE A 414 16.31 5.33 -7.66
N ARG A 415 16.43 5.82 -6.42
CA ARG A 415 15.28 6.21 -5.59
C ARG A 415 14.44 7.33 -6.21
N ASP A 416 15.07 8.31 -6.86
CA ASP A 416 14.36 9.41 -7.52
C ASP A 416 13.56 8.94 -8.74
N ILE A 417 14.05 7.90 -9.43
CA ILE A 417 13.34 7.25 -10.55
C ILE A 417 12.08 6.54 -10.07
N PHE A 418 11.91 6.31 -8.76
CA PHE A 418 10.70 5.74 -8.18
C PHE A 418 10.05 6.69 -7.17
N SER A 419 10.01 7.98 -7.49
CA SER A 419 9.40 9.02 -6.66
C SER A 419 8.16 9.62 -7.33
N SER A 420 6.97 9.14 -6.96
CA SER A 420 5.68 9.69 -7.40
C SER A 420 4.61 9.49 -6.33
N ASP A 421 3.65 10.41 -6.28
CA ASP A 421 2.53 10.40 -5.33
C ASP A 421 1.65 9.13 -5.40
N THR A 422 1.65 8.43 -6.53
CA THR A 422 0.87 7.20 -6.72
C THR A 422 1.71 5.93 -6.65
N MET A 423 3.04 6.06 -6.57
CA MET A 423 3.92 4.90 -6.49
C MET A 423 3.81 4.20 -5.14
N VAL A 424 4.09 2.90 -5.14
CA VAL A 424 4.34 2.18 -3.88
C VAL A 424 5.57 2.79 -3.17
N PRO A 425 5.68 2.64 -1.84
CA PRO A 425 6.93 2.96 -1.16
C PRO A 425 8.10 2.22 -1.81
N PHE A 426 9.27 2.89 -1.87
CA PHE A 426 10.46 2.34 -2.49
C PHE A 426 10.92 1.03 -1.81
N TYR A 427 10.56 0.82 -0.54
CA TYR A 427 10.71 -0.44 0.18
C TYR A 427 10.16 -1.65 -0.59
N GLU A 428 8.93 -1.56 -1.10
CA GLU A 428 8.33 -2.66 -1.87
C GLU A 428 9.04 -2.87 -3.20
N ILE A 429 9.55 -1.79 -3.81
CA ILE A 429 10.27 -1.86 -5.08
C ILE A 429 11.55 -2.66 -4.90
N LEU A 430 12.33 -2.37 -3.86
CA LEU A 430 13.54 -3.12 -3.53
C LEU A 430 13.27 -4.59 -3.26
N CYS A 431 12.21 -4.89 -2.50
CA CYS A 431 11.91 -6.27 -2.12
C CYS A 431 11.37 -7.10 -3.30
N PHE A 432 10.52 -6.51 -4.16
CA PHE A 432 9.78 -7.28 -5.15
C PHE A 432 10.33 -7.16 -6.57
N ILE A 433 10.70 -5.97 -7.03
CA ILE A 433 10.98 -5.77 -8.47
C ILE A 433 12.19 -6.58 -8.96
N PRO A 434 13.34 -6.63 -8.27
CA PRO A 434 14.44 -7.49 -8.67
C PRO A 434 14.04 -8.96 -8.83
N ILE A 435 13.26 -9.49 -7.89
CA ILE A 435 12.72 -10.85 -7.93
C ILE A 435 11.77 -11.05 -9.11
N ARG A 436 10.94 -10.06 -9.44
CA ARG A 436 10.05 -10.13 -10.62
C ARG A 436 10.86 -10.18 -11.91
N PHE A 437 11.96 -9.45 -12.01
CA PHE A 437 12.87 -9.53 -13.14
C PHE A 437 13.59 -10.88 -13.21
N LYS A 438 14.15 -11.39 -12.10
CA LYS A 438 14.75 -12.74 -12.05
C LYS A 438 13.77 -13.81 -12.52
N ASN A 439 12.54 -13.77 -12.01
CA ASN A 439 11.48 -14.68 -12.42
C ASN A 439 11.14 -14.53 -13.91
N TYR A 440 10.99 -13.30 -14.42
CA TYR A 440 10.77 -13.07 -15.85
C TYR A 440 11.91 -13.63 -16.70
N PHE A 441 13.16 -13.45 -16.30
CA PHE A 441 14.30 -13.98 -17.04
C PHE A 441 14.26 -15.52 -17.11
N LEU A 442 13.88 -16.19 -16.02
CA LEU A 442 13.74 -17.65 -15.97
C LEU A 442 12.50 -18.18 -16.70
N SER A 443 11.32 -17.64 -16.42
CA SER A 443 10.03 -18.16 -16.89
C SER A 443 9.56 -17.57 -18.21
N ASN A 444 10.09 -16.41 -18.60
CA ASN A 444 9.60 -15.59 -19.71
C ASN A 444 8.12 -15.15 -19.56
N ASP A 445 7.60 -15.10 -18.33
CA ASP A 445 6.24 -14.61 -18.04
C ASP A 445 6.18 -13.08 -18.09
N LEU A 446 5.91 -12.59 -19.29
CA LEU A 446 5.85 -11.17 -19.60
C LEU A 446 4.67 -10.46 -18.91
N GLU A 447 3.51 -11.10 -18.83
CA GLU A 447 2.32 -10.47 -18.24
C GLU A 447 2.50 -10.27 -16.73
N TYR A 448 3.21 -11.17 -16.07
CA TYR A 448 3.51 -11.06 -14.66
C TYR A 448 4.38 -9.84 -14.30
N ILE A 449 5.47 -9.62 -15.04
CA ILE A 449 6.35 -8.47 -14.82
C ILE A 449 5.66 -7.15 -15.22
N LYS A 450 4.89 -7.14 -16.32
CA LYS A 450 4.08 -5.98 -16.72
C LYS A 450 3.07 -5.59 -15.65
N SER A 451 2.30 -6.56 -15.16
CA SER A 451 1.33 -6.36 -14.08
C SER A 451 2.01 -5.82 -12.82
N SER A 452 3.18 -6.36 -12.47
CA SER A 452 3.94 -5.90 -11.30
C SER A 452 4.38 -4.44 -11.41
N LEU A 453 4.94 -4.04 -12.56
CA LEU A 453 5.38 -2.66 -12.79
C LEU A 453 4.22 -1.69 -13.03
N GLN A 454 3.09 -2.18 -13.56
CA GLN A 454 1.85 -1.41 -13.57
C GLN A 454 1.37 -1.15 -12.14
N ASN A 455 1.35 -2.19 -11.29
CA ASN A 455 0.97 -2.05 -9.90
C ASN A 455 1.91 -1.13 -9.14
N VAL A 456 3.22 -1.07 -9.44
CA VAL A 456 4.12 -0.07 -8.83
C VAL A 456 3.59 1.35 -9.00
N ASN A 457 3.07 1.71 -10.18
CA ASN A 457 2.75 3.09 -10.54
C ASN A 457 1.25 3.44 -10.43
N GLU A 458 0.36 2.52 -10.77
CA GLU A 458 -1.07 2.77 -10.95
C GLU A 458 -1.93 2.07 -9.89
N PHE A 459 -3.05 2.71 -9.53
CA PHE A 459 -4.14 2.06 -8.83
C PHE A 459 -5.12 1.48 -9.83
N VAL A 460 -5.79 0.40 -9.45
CA VAL A 460 -6.85 -0.19 -10.29
C VAL A 460 -8.01 0.81 -10.54
N THR A 461 -8.17 1.78 -9.65
CA THR A 461 -9.14 2.88 -9.73
C THR A 461 -8.67 4.08 -10.56
N SER A 462 -7.40 4.14 -10.98
CA SER A 462 -6.86 5.27 -11.75
C SER A 462 -7.40 5.28 -13.18
N ASN A 463 -7.68 4.11 -13.77
CA ASN A 463 -8.01 3.97 -15.18
C ASN A 463 -9.35 3.23 -15.40
N LEU A 464 -10.43 3.79 -14.85
CA LEU A 464 -11.78 3.20 -14.98
C LEU A 464 -12.39 3.35 -16.39
N GLY A 465 -11.74 4.10 -17.28
CA GLY A 465 -12.16 4.31 -18.67
C GLY A 465 -13.63 4.75 -18.80
N ILE A 466 -14.33 4.18 -19.79
CA ILE A 466 -15.75 4.46 -20.06
C ILE A 466 -16.66 4.05 -18.89
N TYR A 467 -16.33 2.98 -18.17
CA TYR A 467 -17.10 2.48 -17.04
C TYR A 467 -17.10 3.45 -15.86
N GLY A 468 -15.98 4.13 -15.61
CA GLY A 468 -15.89 5.20 -14.63
C GLY A 468 -16.82 6.37 -14.97
N THR A 469 -16.85 6.79 -16.24
CA THR A 469 -17.75 7.85 -16.71
C THR A 469 -19.22 7.44 -16.61
N LEU A 470 -19.57 6.22 -17.03
CA LEU A 470 -20.93 5.68 -16.89
C LEU A 470 -21.37 5.63 -15.44
N SER A 471 -20.48 5.23 -14.52
CA SER A 471 -20.75 5.22 -13.08
C SER A 471 -21.13 6.61 -12.56
N LYS A 472 -20.42 7.67 -12.99
CA LYS A 472 -20.74 9.06 -12.63
C LYS A 472 -22.09 9.49 -13.19
N ILE A 473 -22.41 9.14 -14.43
CA ILE A 473 -23.70 9.44 -15.07
C ILE A 473 -24.85 8.75 -14.30
N SER A 474 -24.69 7.48 -13.92
CA SER A 474 -25.68 6.74 -13.15
C SER A 474 -25.96 7.39 -11.79
N VAL A 475 -24.91 7.81 -11.06
CA VAL A 475 -25.07 8.54 -9.79
C VAL A 475 -25.80 9.87 -10.00
N LEU A 476 -25.41 10.66 -11.00
CA LEU A 476 -26.05 11.95 -11.30
C LEU A 476 -27.54 11.79 -11.65
N PHE A 477 -27.89 10.75 -12.42
CA PHE A 477 -29.28 10.46 -12.76
C PHE A 477 -30.13 10.17 -11.52
N VAL A 478 -29.65 9.32 -10.60
CA VAL A 478 -30.39 9.00 -9.36
C VAL A 478 -30.45 10.20 -8.42
N ILE A 479 -29.40 11.03 -8.35
CA ILE A 479 -29.43 12.30 -7.62
C ILE A 479 -30.52 13.22 -8.19
N GLY A 480 -30.63 13.36 -9.52
CA GLY A 480 -31.68 14.15 -10.16
C GLY A 480 -33.09 13.67 -9.78
N PHE A 481 -33.31 12.35 -9.75
CA PHE A 481 -34.55 11.77 -9.24
C PHE A 481 -34.80 12.10 -7.75
N CYS A 482 -33.78 12.00 -6.89
CA CYS A 482 -33.90 12.34 -5.47
C CYS A 482 -34.26 13.82 -5.27
N CYS A 483 -33.64 14.73 -6.02
CA CYS A 483 -33.96 16.16 -6.02
C CYS A 483 -35.41 16.41 -6.46
N TYR A 484 -35.89 15.71 -7.49
CA TYR A 484 -37.30 15.76 -7.89
C TYR A 484 -38.24 15.30 -6.77
N VAL A 485 -37.89 14.22 -6.06
CA VAL A 485 -38.67 13.72 -4.91
C VAL A 485 -38.69 14.74 -3.77
N ILE A 486 -37.57 15.40 -3.45
CA ILE A 486 -37.49 16.48 -2.45
C ILE A 486 -38.43 17.63 -2.85
N PHE A 487 -38.37 18.07 -4.10
CA PHE A 487 -39.21 19.15 -4.64
C PHE A 487 -40.70 18.81 -4.55
N MET A 488 -41.09 17.61 -4.99
CA MET A 488 -42.48 17.15 -4.91
C MET A 488 -42.97 16.99 -3.46
N THR A 489 -42.10 16.54 -2.56
CA THR A 489 -42.40 16.44 -1.12
C THR A 489 -42.64 17.82 -0.51
N TYR A 490 -41.91 18.84 -0.96
CA TYR A 490 -42.11 20.22 -0.54
C TYR A 490 -43.44 20.79 -1.04
N ILE A 491 -43.78 20.58 -2.31
CA ILE A 491 -45.07 21.04 -2.89
C ILE A 491 -46.24 20.37 -2.19
N LEU A 492 -46.17 19.06 -1.96
CA LEU A 492 -47.26 18.27 -1.38
C LEU A 492 -47.26 18.25 0.15
N LYS A 493 -46.51 19.14 0.81
CA LYS A 493 -46.28 19.11 2.27
C LYS A 493 -47.57 19.17 3.11
N GLU A 494 -48.60 19.85 2.62
CA GLU A 494 -49.89 19.99 3.31
C GLU A 494 -50.82 18.79 3.11
N HIS A 495 -50.54 17.93 2.13
CA HIS A 495 -51.39 16.78 1.83
C HIS A 495 -51.37 15.77 3.00
N PRO A 496 -52.52 15.28 3.50
CA PRO A 496 -52.59 14.40 4.68
C PRO A 496 -51.64 13.19 4.68
N TYR A 497 -51.58 12.42 3.57
CA TYR A 497 -50.65 11.28 3.43
C TYR A 497 -49.15 11.64 3.54
N ILE A 498 -48.77 12.87 3.21
CA ILE A 498 -47.39 13.37 3.26
C ILE A 498 -47.12 14.06 4.60
N LYS A 499 -48.08 14.86 5.08
CA LYS A 499 -48.03 15.57 6.36
C LYS A 499 -47.84 14.65 7.56
N VAL A 500 -48.41 13.44 7.51
CA VAL A 500 -48.24 12.40 8.55
C VAL A 500 -46.77 11.95 8.66
N MET A 501 -46.03 11.90 7.56
CA MET A 501 -44.62 11.44 7.52
C MET A 501 -43.59 12.50 7.83
N SER A 502 -44.02 13.74 8.11
CA SER A 502 -43.12 14.85 8.40
C SER A 502 -42.17 15.17 7.24
N PRO A 503 -42.65 15.93 6.24
CA PRO A 503 -41.89 16.26 5.03
C PRO A 503 -40.43 16.72 5.26
N PRO A 504 -40.13 17.55 6.29
CA PRO A 504 -38.74 17.95 6.56
C PRO A 504 -37.81 16.77 6.88
N TYR A 505 -38.25 15.81 7.69
CA TYR A 505 -37.43 14.64 8.06
C TYR A 505 -37.25 13.69 6.88
N CYS A 506 -38.29 13.50 6.04
CA CYS A 506 -38.15 12.75 4.79
C CYS A 506 -37.13 13.40 3.86
N ASN A 507 -37.16 14.72 3.70
CA ASN A 507 -36.18 15.43 2.88
C ASN A 507 -34.75 15.27 3.43
N LEU A 508 -34.56 15.32 4.76
CA LEU A 508 -33.25 15.07 5.37
C LEU A 508 -32.74 13.65 5.07
N ILE A 509 -33.59 12.63 5.15
CA ILE A 509 -33.22 11.24 4.80
C ILE A 509 -32.82 11.14 3.32
N VAL A 510 -33.58 11.76 2.41
CA VAL A 510 -33.25 11.76 0.97
C VAL A 510 -31.93 12.47 0.71
N ILE A 511 -31.63 13.58 1.41
CA ILE A 511 -30.32 14.25 1.36
C ILE A 511 -29.23 13.30 1.88
N GLY A 512 -29.49 12.59 2.97
CA GLY A 512 -28.59 11.56 3.49
C GLY A 512 -28.27 10.47 2.45
N CYS A 513 -29.28 9.97 1.73
CA CYS A 513 -29.11 9.03 0.61
C CYS A 513 -28.28 9.61 -0.55
N ILE A 514 -28.49 10.89 -0.90
CA ILE A 514 -27.68 11.59 -1.91
C ILE A 514 -26.20 11.61 -1.49
N LEU A 515 -25.91 12.04 -0.26
CA LEU A 515 -24.55 12.05 0.27
C LEU A 515 -23.96 10.64 0.31
N ASN A 516 -24.78 9.63 0.61
CA ASN A 516 -24.35 8.24 0.66
C ASN A 516 -23.91 7.73 -0.71
N MET A 517 -24.60 8.10 -1.79
CA MET A 517 -24.18 7.78 -3.15
C MET A 517 -22.91 8.53 -3.56
N ILE A 518 -22.78 9.81 -3.16
CA ILE A 518 -21.57 10.62 -3.43
C ILE A 518 -20.35 10.02 -2.73
N LYS A 519 -20.50 9.39 -1.56
CA LYS A 519 -19.40 8.80 -0.78
C LYS A 519 -18.57 7.79 -1.60
N LEU A 520 -19.19 7.07 -2.55
CA LEU A 520 -18.50 6.08 -3.39
C LEU A 520 -17.41 6.71 -4.27
N MET A 521 -17.50 8.01 -4.54
CA MET A 521 -16.47 8.74 -5.27
C MET A 521 -15.16 8.89 -4.48
N LYS A 522 -15.11 8.48 -3.21
CA LYS A 522 -13.89 8.49 -2.38
C LYS A 522 -12.73 7.71 -3.02
N PHE A 523 -13.04 6.62 -3.73
CA PHE A 523 -12.06 5.74 -4.38
C PHE A 523 -11.48 6.26 -5.71
N ASN A 524 -12.11 7.27 -6.33
CA ASN A 524 -11.64 7.81 -7.62
C ASN A 524 -10.47 8.80 -7.43
N PRO A 525 -9.58 9.00 -8.41
CA PRO A 525 -8.59 10.07 -8.36
C PRO A 525 -9.25 11.47 -8.45
N PRO A 526 -8.57 12.56 -8.02
CA PRO A 526 -7.24 12.62 -7.41
C PRO A 526 -7.23 12.25 -5.93
N TYR A 527 -6.11 11.73 -5.45
CA TYR A 527 -5.91 11.35 -4.04
C TYR A 527 -5.19 12.45 -3.29
N THR A 528 -5.79 12.97 -2.23
CA THR A 528 -5.20 14.03 -1.39
C THR A 528 -5.64 13.86 0.06
N LEU A 529 -4.81 14.29 1.01
CA LEU A 529 -5.19 14.23 2.44
C LEU A 529 -6.47 15.04 2.73
N LYS A 530 -6.67 16.16 2.02
CA LYS A 530 -7.91 16.96 2.09
C LYS A 530 -9.13 16.15 1.68
N LYS A 531 -9.00 15.30 0.66
CA LYS A 531 -10.07 14.43 0.20
C LYS A 531 -10.51 13.47 1.31
N ILE A 532 -9.59 12.78 1.98
CA ILE A 532 -9.93 11.86 3.09
C ILE A 532 -10.74 12.59 4.17
N LYS A 533 -10.28 13.76 4.61
CA LYS A 533 -10.95 14.58 5.62
C LYS A 533 -12.38 14.96 5.21
N THR A 534 -12.56 15.39 3.95
CA THR A 534 -13.89 15.73 3.42
C THR A 534 -14.81 14.53 3.35
N TYR A 535 -14.32 13.36 2.92
CA TYR A 535 -15.16 12.16 2.84
C TYR A 535 -15.52 11.60 4.21
N LEU A 536 -14.64 11.69 5.21
CA LEU A 536 -14.98 11.35 6.60
C LEU A 536 -16.15 12.21 7.10
N PHE A 537 -16.14 13.51 6.79
CA PHE A 537 -17.25 14.41 7.11
C PHE A 537 -18.55 14.05 6.36
N ILE A 538 -18.47 13.82 5.04
CA ILE A 538 -19.62 13.44 4.22
C ILE A 538 -20.25 12.14 4.70
N GLU A 539 -19.43 11.14 5.05
CA GLU A 539 -19.88 9.84 5.54
C GLU A 539 -20.63 9.99 6.87
N THR A 540 -20.06 10.75 7.80
CA THR A 540 -20.69 11.08 9.09
C THR A 540 -22.05 11.75 8.90
N LEU A 541 -22.10 12.76 8.03
CA LEU A 541 -23.30 13.53 7.77
C LEU A 541 -24.37 12.68 7.08
N SER A 542 -23.96 11.84 6.11
CA SER A 542 -24.84 10.93 5.40
C SER A 542 -25.53 9.96 6.37
N THR A 543 -24.74 9.22 7.15
CA THR A 543 -25.24 8.25 8.13
C THR A 543 -26.15 8.92 9.17
N SER A 544 -25.75 10.08 9.69
CA SER A 544 -26.55 10.83 10.67
C SER A 544 -27.87 11.36 10.10
N LEU A 545 -27.88 11.84 8.86
CA LEU A 545 -29.08 12.33 8.16
C LEU A 545 -30.05 11.21 7.77
N ILE A 546 -29.58 9.96 7.67
CA ILE A 546 -30.45 8.80 7.44
C ILE A 546 -31.05 8.32 8.76
N PHE A 547 -30.23 7.98 9.76
CA PHE A 547 -30.71 7.28 10.96
C PHE A 547 -31.47 8.17 11.93
N ILE A 548 -30.96 9.38 12.23
CA ILE A 548 -31.54 10.23 13.29
C ILE A 548 -32.93 10.75 12.89
N PRO A 549 -33.16 11.31 11.69
CA PRO A 549 -34.51 11.72 11.29
C PRO A 549 -35.47 10.54 11.18
N MET A 550 -34.98 9.33 10.86
CA MET A 550 -35.82 8.16 10.77
C MET A 550 -36.34 7.68 12.12
N PHE A 551 -35.50 7.76 13.16
CA PHE A 551 -35.95 7.56 14.55
C PHE A 551 -37.15 8.45 14.89
N VAL A 552 -37.09 9.74 14.52
CA VAL A 552 -38.18 10.68 14.80
C VAL A 552 -39.45 10.38 14.03
N ILE A 553 -39.33 9.94 12.77
CA ILE A 553 -40.50 9.47 12.00
C ILE A 553 -41.16 8.28 12.69
N ILE A 554 -40.37 7.26 13.10
CA ILE A 554 -40.89 6.07 13.78
C ILE A 554 -41.54 6.45 15.11
N TYR A 555 -40.87 7.26 15.94
CA TYR A 555 -41.43 7.75 17.19
C TYR A 555 -42.73 8.54 17.00
N ARG A 556 -42.78 9.42 15.98
CA ARG A 556 -43.97 10.20 15.65
C ARG A 556 -45.12 9.28 15.24
N ILE A 557 -44.85 8.24 14.46
CA ILE A 557 -45.87 7.27 14.06
C ILE A 557 -46.37 6.47 15.28
N TYR A 558 -45.47 6.00 16.13
CA TYR A 558 -45.79 5.38 17.42
C TYR A 558 -46.75 6.25 18.24
N TYR A 559 -46.44 7.54 18.37
CA TYR A 559 -47.28 8.50 19.10
C TYR A 559 -48.68 8.65 18.50
N ILE A 560 -48.79 8.68 17.16
CA ILE A 560 -50.09 8.77 16.47
C ILE A 560 -50.93 7.52 16.72
N TYR A 561 -50.35 6.32 16.71
CA TYR A 561 -51.09 5.09 17.03
C TYR A 561 -51.54 5.06 18.49
N LYS A 562 -50.71 5.54 19.41
CA LYS A 562 -51.03 5.58 20.84
C LYS A 562 -52.12 6.60 21.17
N THR A 563 -52.06 7.80 20.62
CA THR A 563 -52.97 8.90 20.99
C THR A 563 -54.13 9.14 20.01
N LYS A 564 -54.13 8.48 18.84
CA LYS A 564 -55.11 8.63 17.74
C LYS A 564 -55.27 10.05 17.17
N SER A 565 -54.42 11.00 17.59
CA SER A 565 -54.45 12.40 17.15
C SER A 565 -53.05 12.89 16.75
N LEU A 566 -52.99 13.91 15.89
CA LEU A 566 -51.75 14.64 15.64
C LEU A 566 -51.36 15.48 16.86
N PRO A 567 -50.07 15.56 17.22
CA PRO A 567 -49.62 16.45 18.29
C PRO A 567 -49.97 17.91 17.94
N LYS A 568 -50.89 18.52 18.71
CA LYS A 568 -51.48 19.84 18.44
C LYS A 568 -50.61 21.05 18.84
N LYS A 569 -49.52 20.88 19.61
CA LYS A 569 -48.65 21.99 20.05
C LYS A 569 -47.45 22.19 19.10
N SER A 570 -47.30 23.40 18.54
CA SER A 570 -46.17 23.76 17.66
C SER A 570 -44.81 23.68 18.38
N THR A 571 -44.81 23.93 19.70
CA THR A 571 -43.61 23.91 20.56
C THR A 571 -42.89 22.56 20.56
N TYR A 572 -43.64 21.45 20.55
CA TYR A 572 -43.03 20.10 20.50
C TYR A 572 -42.36 19.83 19.14
N LYS A 573 -42.91 20.35 18.02
CA LYS A 573 -42.32 20.15 16.69
C LYS A 573 -40.95 20.82 16.58
N THR A 574 -40.83 22.04 17.11
CA THR A 574 -39.56 22.78 17.11
C THR A 574 -38.53 22.13 18.04
N LEU A 575 -38.94 21.69 19.23
CA LEU A 575 -38.05 21.01 20.19
C LEU A 575 -37.49 19.70 19.61
N PHE A 576 -38.32 18.86 18.99
CA PHE A 576 -37.85 17.61 18.36
C PHE A 576 -36.87 17.87 17.22
N LEU A 577 -37.10 18.91 16.42
CA LEU A 577 -36.17 19.29 15.35
C LEU A 577 -34.82 19.75 15.93
N ILE A 578 -34.83 20.54 17.01
CA ILE A 578 -33.62 20.97 17.72
C ILE A 578 -32.87 19.75 18.26
N CYS A 579 -33.55 18.78 18.89
CA CYS A 579 -32.90 17.55 19.38
C CYS A 579 -32.27 16.72 18.26
N VAL A 580 -32.92 16.60 17.10
CA VAL A 580 -32.36 15.92 15.92
C VAL A 580 -31.10 16.61 15.44
N ILE A 581 -31.18 17.93 15.28
CA ILE A 581 -30.05 18.75 14.84
C ILE A 581 -28.89 18.61 15.85
N ALA A 582 -29.18 18.69 17.14
CA ALA A 582 -28.18 18.51 18.20
C ALA A 582 -27.53 17.12 18.15
N ALA A 583 -28.29 16.04 17.97
CA ALA A 583 -27.75 14.68 17.86
C ALA A 583 -26.87 14.50 16.61
N ILE A 584 -27.25 15.10 15.48
CA ILE A 584 -26.40 15.15 14.28
C ILE A 584 -25.11 15.93 14.58
N PHE A 585 -25.21 17.07 15.25
CA PHE A 585 -24.06 17.90 15.61
C PHE A 585 -23.08 17.16 16.52
N VAL A 586 -23.54 16.32 17.46
CA VAL A 586 -22.64 15.52 18.31
C VAL A 586 -21.73 14.63 17.46
N GLY A 587 -22.29 13.90 16.50
CA GLY A 587 -21.50 13.05 15.59
C GLY A 587 -20.54 13.86 14.70
N VAL A 588 -21.00 15.02 14.22
CA VAL A 588 -20.17 15.92 13.41
C VAL A 588 -19.01 16.51 14.22
N ILE A 589 -19.27 17.03 15.42
CA ILE A 589 -18.25 17.61 16.32
C ILE A 589 -17.19 16.57 16.66
N TYR A 590 -17.60 15.33 16.93
CA TYR A 590 -16.68 14.22 17.18
C TYR A 590 -15.70 14.02 16.02
N ASN A 591 -16.20 13.91 14.77
CA ASN A 591 -15.33 13.70 13.62
C ASN A 591 -14.53 14.95 13.22
N VAL A 592 -15.05 16.15 13.50
CA VAL A 592 -14.27 17.39 13.38
C VAL A 592 -13.09 17.38 14.36
N ALA A 593 -13.29 16.96 15.61
CA ALA A 593 -12.20 16.80 16.57
C ALA A 593 -11.15 15.79 16.08
N ILE A 594 -11.57 14.67 15.47
CA ILE A 594 -10.66 13.72 14.84
C ILE A 594 -9.85 14.38 13.72
N ILE A 595 -10.49 15.17 12.85
CA ILE A 595 -9.85 15.85 11.72
C ILE A 595 -8.71 16.78 12.15
N PHE A 596 -8.86 17.44 13.30
CA PHE A 596 -7.88 18.37 13.84
C PHE A 596 -6.78 17.70 14.68
N ASN A 597 -7.10 16.62 15.39
CA ASN A 597 -6.18 16.00 16.35
C ASN A 597 -5.37 14.82 15.79
N ASN A 598 -5.77 14.25 14.63
CA ASN A 598 -5.14 13.04 14.10
C ASN A 598 -4.39 13.28 12.79
N LYS A 599 -3.32 12.50 12.57
CA LYS A 599 -2.59 12.44 11.30
C LYS A 599 -3.38 11.58 10.32
N PHE A 600 -3.66 12.11 9.13
CA PHE A 600 -4.34 11.40 8.04
C PHE A 600 -3.32 10.91 7.03
N TYR A 601 -3.59 9.76 6.44
CA TYR A 601 -2.73 9.12 5.47
C TYR A 601 -3.53 8.18 4.56
N TYR A 602 -2.99 7.88 3.38
CA TYR A 602 -3.49 6.79 2.58
C TYR A 602 -2.69 5.53 2.88
N GLU A 603 -3.38 4.40 2.94
CA GLU A 603 -2.78 3.07 2.93
C GLU A 603 -3.29 2.32 1.70
N THR A 604 -2.42 1.57 1.04
CA THR A 604 -2.79 0.78 -0.13
C THR A 604 -3.10 -0.65 0.27
N VAL A 605 -4.33 -1.10 0.00
CA VAL A 605 -4.67 -2.53 0.03
C VAL A 605 -4.19 -3.16 -1.25
N GLY A 606 -3.33 -4.17 -1.15
CA GLY A 606 -2.58 -4.75 -2.26
C GLY A 606 -1.08 -4.49 -2.12
N SER A 607 -0.31 -4.85 -3.14
CA SER A 607 1.16 -4.69 -3.15
C SER A 607 1.65 -4.54 -4.59
N VAL A 608 2.95 -4.56 -4.84
CA VAL A 608 3.49 -4.75 -6.20
C VAL A 608 2.92 -5.99 -6.90
N SER A 609 2.57 -7.04 -6.14
CA SER A 609 2.12 -8.32 -6.69
C SER A 609 0.64 -8.36 -7.05
N ASP A 610 -0.16 -7.56 -6.35
CA ASP A 610 -1.62 -7.60 -6.40
C ASP A 610 -2.17 -6.21 -6.74
N THR A 611 -3.33 -6.15 -7.39
CA THR A 611 -3.99 -4.88 -7.70
C THR A 611 -4.14 -3.98 -6.46
N ARG A 612 -3.68 -2.73 -6.56
CA ARG A 612 -3.71 -1.78 -5.44
C ARG A 612 -4.96 -0.91 -5.43
N ILE A 613 -5.53 -0.73 -4.24
CA ILE A 613 -6.66 0.18 -3.96
C ILE A 613 -6.27 1.10 -2.80
N PRO A 614 -6.35 2.42 -2.98
CA PRO A 614 -6.03 3.36 -1.91
C PRO A 614 -7.21 3.52 -0.95
N ILE A 615 -6.94 3.40 0.35
CA ILE A 615 -7.90 3.60 1.44
C ILE A 615 -7.37 4.69 2.37
N GLY A 616 -8.24 5.62 2.77
CA GLY A 616 -7.87 6.70 3.68
C GLY A 616 -8.05 6.29 5.13
N TYR A 617 -7.01 6.48 5.94
CA TYR A 617 -7.02 6.22 7.37
C TYR A 617 -6.54 7.44 8.17
N PHE A 618 -6.63 7.35 9.49
CA PHE A 618 -6.10 8.32 10.43
C PHE A 618 -5.49 7.64 11.65
N SER A 619 -4.62 8.33 12.39
CA SER A 619 -3.99 7.77 13.60
C SER A 619 -5.04 7.26 14.59
N ASN A 620 -4.81 6.07 15.19
CA ASN A 620 -5.76 5.40 16.08
C ASN A 620 -7.13 5.10 15.44
N TYR A 621 -7.16 4.89 14.12
CA TYR A 621 -8.38 4.59 13.36
C TYR A 621 -9.24 3.51 14.01
N GLU A 622 -8.64 2.37 14.38
CA GLU A 622 -9.39 1.23 14.90
C GLU A 622 -10.17 1.58 16.17
N THR A 623 -9.52 2.23 17.15
CA THR A 623 -10.13 2.61 18.42
C THR A 623 -11.21 3.67 18.24
N LEU A 624 -10.87 4.76 17.54
CA LEU A 624 -11.78 5.90 17.35
C LEU A 624 -12.98 5.54 16.46
N ASN A 625 -12.78 4.70 15.45
CA ASN A 625 -13.87 4.19 14.62
C ASN A 625 -14.75 3.21 15.39
N LYS A 626 -14.19 2.36 16.27
CA LYS A 626 -15.00 1.50 17.18
C LYS A 626 -15.88 2.33 18.10
N ILE A 627 -15.39 3.44 18.66
CA ILE A 627 -16.20 4.35 19.49
C ILE A 627 -17.36 4.93 18.67
N TYR A 628 -17.08 5.42 17.46
CA TYR A 628 -18.11 5.96 16.56
C TYR A 628 -19.14 4.90 16.14
N ASN A 629 -18.69 3.70 15.79
CA ASN A 629 -19.55 2.57 15.49
C ASN A 629 -20.40 2.14 16.70
N GLY A 630 -19.86 2.23 17.91
CA GLY A 630 -20.62 2.03 19.15
C GLY A 630 -21.76 3.03 19.30
N TYR A 631 -21.49 4.32 19.09
CA TYR A 631 -22.51 5.38 19.06
C TYR A 631 -23.61 5.09 18.02
N LEU A 632 -23.23 4.75 16.79
CA LEU A 632 -24.19 4.40 15.74
C LEU A 632 -24.99 3.14 16.07
N THR A 633 -24.36 2.13 16.68
CA THR A 633 -25.02 0.89 17.11
C THR A 633 -26.07 1.15 18.17
N ILE A 634 -25.80 2.03 19.14
CA ILE A 634 -26.79 2.44 20.16
C ILE A 634 -28.00 3.11 19.49
N ILE A 635 -27.77 4.02 18.53
CA ILE A 635 -28.84 4.65 17.74
C ILE A 635 -29.65 3.59 16.99
N PHE A 636 -28.97 2.67 16.31
CA PHE A 636 -29.60 1.60 15.55
C PHE A 636 -30.45 0.68 16.42
N ILE A 637 -29.94 0.24 17.58
CA ILE A 637 -30.68 -0.58 18.55
C ILE A 637 -31.92 0.18 19.03
N THR A 638 -31.79 1.47 19.33
CA THR A 638 -32.90 2.31 19.79
C THR A 638 -33.99 2.43 18.71
N ILE A 639 -33.59 2.62 17.44
CA ILE A 639 -34.50 2.62 16.29
C ILE A 639 -35.20 1.26 16.15
N PHE A 640 -34.45 0.16 16.26
CA PHE A 640 -34.98 -1.19 16.13
C PHE A 640 -36.01 -1.51 17.21
N ILE A 641 -35.70 -1.21 18.47
CA ILE A 641 -36.62 -1.36 19.60
C ILE A 641 -37.89 -0.55 19.38
N MET A 642 -37.77 0.73 18.98
CA MET A 642 -38.91 1.58 18.68
C MET A 642 -39.74 1.06 17.50
N ALA A 643 -39.10 0.49 16.49
CA ALA A 643 -39.78 -0.09 15.34
C ALA A 643 -40.60 -1.32 15.76
N ILE A 644 -40.06 -2.20 16.60
CA ILE A 644 -40.78 -3.35 17.19
C ILE A 644 -41.99 -2.86 17.99
N TYR A 645 -41.79 -1.91 18.91
CA TYR A 645 -42.89 -1.36 19.72
C TYR A 645 -43.99 -0.76 18.84
N THR A 646 -43.62 -0.03 17.79
CA THR A 646 -44.60 0.52 16.83
C THR A 646 -45.35 -0.58 16.09
N GLY A 647 -44.64 -1.64 15.67
CA GLY A 647 -45.23 -2.81 14.99
C GLY A 647 -46.24 -3.56 15.87
N THR A 648 -45.96 -3.74 17.16
CA THR A 648 -46.90 -4.42 18.08
C THR A 648 -48.22 -3.66 18.27
N LEU A 649 -48.19 -2.33 18.26
CA LEU A 649 -49.38 -1.49 18.45
C LEU A 649 -50.26 -1.41 17.21
N SER A 650 -49.69 -1.62 16.02
CA SER A 650 -50.42 -1.55 14.77
C SER A 650 -50.41 -2.92 14.10
N LYS A 651 -51.48 -3.70 14.30
CA LYS A 651 -51.71 -4.98 13.59
C LYS A 651 -51.74 -4.85 12.05
N ARG A 652 -51.76 -3.61 11.52
CA ARG A 652 -51.66 -3.25 10.10
C ARG A 652 -50.39 -2.47 9.75
N PHE A 653 -49.41 -2.38 10.66
CA PHE A 653 -48.12 -1.71 10.46
C PHE A 653 -47.16 -2.47 9.54
N LEU A 654 -47.66 -3.51 8.88
CA LEU A 654 -46.95 -4.26 7.85
C LEU A 654 -46.56 -3.40 6.62
N ASP A 655 -46.82 -2.09 6.62
CA ASP A 655 -46.07 -1.10 5.83
C ASP A 655 -44.63 -0.97 6.39
N ILE A 656 -43.87 -2.07 6.29
CA ILE A 656 -42.49 -2.34 6.73
C ILE A 656 -41.44 -1.45 6.03
N SER A 657 -41.85 -0.44 5.25
CA SER A 657 -40.94 0.30 4.37
C SER A 657 -39.80 0.99 5.12
N TYR A 658 -40.01 1.53 6.33
CA TYR A 658 -38.97 2.21 7.10
C TYR A 658 -37.90 1.27 7.62
N ILE A 659 -38.30 0.15 8.24
CA ILE A 659 -37.37 -0.88 8.71
C ILE A 659 -36.58 -1.43 7.52
N PHE A 660 -37.26 -1.69 6.40
CA PHE A 660 -36.62 -2.15 5.18
C PHE A 660 -35.59 -1.16 4.65
N VAL A 661 -35.88 0.15 4.63
CA VAL A 661 -34.93 1.19 4.20
C VAL A 661 -33.67 1.18 5.07
N ILE A 662 -33.81 1.09 6.40
CA ILE A 662 -32.67 1.07 7.35
C ILE A 662 -31.78 -0.14 7.07
N TYR A 663 -32.37 -1.34 7.10
CA TYR A 663 -31.62 -2.58 6.93
C TYR A 663 -30.99 -2.67 5.55
N THR A 664 -31.76 -2.36 4.50
CA THR A 664 -31.26 -2.45 3.12
C THR A 664 -30.14 -1.45 2.88
N THR A 665 -30.23 -0.23 3.41
CA THR A 665 -29.15 0.77 3.28
C THR A 665 -27.89 0.32 4.00
N ASN A 666 -27.98 -0.11 5.27
CA ASN A 666 -26.82 -0.58 6.03
C ASN A 666 -26.15 -1.82 5.40
N ILE A 667 -26.95 -2.81 5.00
CA ILE A 667 -26.45 -4.02 4.37
C ILE A 667 -25.80 -3.68 3.03
N ALA A 668 -26.44 -2.84 2.21
CA ALA A 668 -25.88 -2.44 0.92
C ALA A 668 -24.57 -1.67 1.10
N ASP A 669 -24.50 -0.76 2.07
CA ASP A 669 -23.28 0.00 2.37
C ASP A 669 -22.11 -0.92 2.76
N TYR A 670 -22.37 -1.86 3.67
CA TYR A 670 -21.38 -2.86 4.08
C TYR A 670 -20.92 -3.73 2.90
N ILE A 671 -21.87 -4.24 2.11
CA ILE A 671 -21.57 -5.08 0.94
C ILE A 671 -20.76 -4.29 -0.09
N VAL A 672 -21.16 -3.06 -0.40
CA VAL A 672 -20.48 -2.24 -1.42
C VAL A 672 -19.05 -1.94 -1.01
N GLU A 673 -18.81 -1.51 0.23
CA GLU A 673 -17.45 -1.22 0.71
C GLU A 673 -16.56 -2.47 0.71
N ARG A 674 -17.10 -3.62 1.15
CA ARG A 674 -16.38 -4.90 1.09
C ARG A 674 -16.11 -5.38 -0.33
N LEU A 675 -17.05 -5.21 -1.26
CA LEU A 675 -16.85 -5.61 -2.65
C LEU A 675 -15.80 -4.74 -3.34
N ILE A 676 -15.84 -3.41 -3.17
CA ILE A 676 -14.85 -2.51 -3.77
C ILE A 676 -13.43 -2.87 -3.33
N THR A 677 -13.25 -3.18 -2.03
CA THR A 677 -11.94 -3.46 -1.44
C THR A 677 -11.44 -4.88 -1.65
N ARG A 678 -12.31 -5.89 -1.80
CA ARG A 678 -11.92 -7.31 -1.95
C ARG A 678 -11.90 -7.82 -3.38
N LEU A 679 -12.53 -7.15 -4.33
CA LEU A 679 -12.55 -7.63 -5.72
C LEU A 679 -11.16 -7.49 -6.34
N LYS A 680 -10.48 -8.63 -6.46
CA LYS A 680 -9.20 -8.78 -7.15
C LYS A 680 -9.42 -8.93 -8.66
N GLY A 681 -8.50 -8.40 -9.47
CA GLY A 681 -8.43 -8.65 -10.91
C GLY A 681 -8.41 -7.39 -11.76
N SER A 682 -7.24 -7.03 -12.29
CA SER A 682 -6.98 -5.75 -12.96
C SER A 682 -7.86 -5.50 -14.19
N MET A 683 -8.09 -6.50 -15.04
CA MET A 683 -8.76 -6.30 -16.33
C MET A 683 -10.26 -6.00 -16.22
N TYR A 684 -10.99 -6.66 -15.32
CA TYR A 684 -12.46 -6.52 -15.21
C TYR A 684 -12.92 -5.59 -14.09
N TYR A 685 -11.98 -5.07 -13.29
CA TYR A 685 -12.29 -4.18 -12.17
C TYR A 685 -13.15 -2.97 -12.56
N PRO A 686 -12.90 -2.26 -13.68
CA PRO A 686 -13.73 -1.13 -14.07
C PRO A 686 -15.21 -1.50 -14.29
N MET A 687 -15.46 -2.67 -14.88
CA MET A 687 -16.81 -3.20 -15.07
C MET A 687 -17.46 -3.54 -13.73
N PHE A 688 -16.72 -4.18 -12.81
CA PHE A 688 -17.24 -4.49 -11.49
C PHE A 688 -17.60 -3.22 -10.69
N ILE A 689 -16.77 -2.17 -10.76
CA ILE A 689 -17.09 -0.87 -10.14
C ILE A 689 -18.40 -0.31 -10.68
N LEU A 690 -18.62 -0.36 -12.00
CA LEU A 690 -19.90 0.08 -12.58
C LEU A 690 -21.07 -0.72 -12.02
N LEU A 691 -20.96 -2.05 -11.96
CA LEU A 691 -22.02 -2.92 -11.43
C LEU A 691 -22.32 -2.64 -9.96
N ILE A 692 -21.29 -2.41 -9.15
CA ILE A 692 -21.43 -2.08 -7.72
C ILE A 692 -22.11 -0.71 -7.56
N VAL A 693 -21.70 0.29 -8.35
CA VAL A 693 -22.31 1.62 -8.33
C VAL A 693 -23.77 1.54 -8.77
N LEU A 694 -24.10 0.77 -9.82
CA LEU A 694 -25.46 0.55 -10.27
C LEU A 694 -26.30 -0.14 -9.18
N PHE A 695 -25.78 -1.19 -8.56
CA PHE A 695 -26.43 -1.86 -7.43
C PHE A 695 -26.73 -0.88 -6.30
N HIS A 696 -25.75 -0.09 -5.88
CA HIS A 696 -25.91 0.92 -4.84
C HIS A 696 -26.94 1.99 -5.25
N CYS A 697 -26.92 2.45 -6.49
CA CYS A 697 -27.88 3.41 -7.03
C CYS A 697 -29.32 2.85 -7.02
N ILE A 698 -29.50 1.59 -7.44
CA ILE A 698 -30.80 0.92 -7.47
C ILE A 698 -31.34 0.74 -6.05
N VAL A 699 -30.49 0.34 -5.08
CA VAL A 699 -30.89 0.20 -3.68
C VAL A 699 -31.39 1.54 -3.12
N HIS A 700 -30.65 2.62 -3.33
CA HIS A 700 -31.05 3.95 -2.81
C HIS A 700 -32.26 4.52 -3.55
N PHE A 701 -32.36 4.30 -4.87
CA PHE A 701 -33.56 4.62 -5.64
C PHE A 701 -34.80 3.93 -5.05
N ASN A 702 -34.71 2.62 -4.81
CA ASN A 702 -35.79 1.85 -4.21
C ASN A 702 -36.10 2.34 -2.78
N CYS A 703 -35.08 2.66 -1.99
CA CYS A 703 -35.28 3.19 -0.64
C CYS A 703 -36.05 4.52 -0.65
N VAL A 704 -35.65 5.48 -1.48
CA VAL A 704 -36.33 6.79 -1.62
C VAL A 704 -37.74 6.61 -2.18
N TYR A 705 -37.91 5.72 -3.16
CA TYR A 705 -39.21 5.40 -3.74
C TYR A 705 -40.17 4.78 -2.71
N LEU A 706 -39.70 3.82 -1.91
CA LEU A 706 -40.48 3.19 -0.84
C LEU A 706 -40.78 4.16 0.32
N LEU A 707 -39.84 5.04 0.65
CA LEU A 707 -39.97 6.01 1.74
C LEU A 707 -41.10 7.03 1.47
N ILE A 708 -41.10 7.65 0.29
CA ILE A 708 -42.04 8.73 -0.04
C ILE A 708 -42.54 8.73 -1.49
N GLY A 709 -41.77 8.18 -2.43
CA GLY A 709 -42.12 8.15 -3.86
C GLY A 709 -43.46 7.46 -4.15
N LEU A 710 -43.75 6.33 -3.50
CA LEU A 710 -45.02 5.61 -3.61
C LEU A 710 -46.23 6.49 -3.23
N ARG A 711 -46.09 7.32 -2.20
CA ARG A 711 -47.16 8.21 -1.73
C ARG A 711 -47.38 9.37 -2.70
N ILE A 712 -46.30 9.97 -3.20
CA ILE A 712 -46.36 11.02 -4.23
C ILE A 712 -47.05 10.49 -5.49
N TYR A 713 -46.65 9.30 -5.95
CA TYR A 713 -47.27 8.64 -7.09
C TYR A 713 -48.77 8.37 -6.86
N PHE A 714 -49.13 7.85 -5.68
CA PHE A 714 -50.52 7.57 -5.32
C PHE A 714 -51.40 8.84 -5.34
N ILE A 715 -50.89 9.95 -4.81
CA ILE A 715 -51.58 11.25 -4.78
C ILE A 715 -51.78 11.76 -6.22
N LYS A 716 -50.73 11.74 -7.04
CA LYS A 716 -50.79 12.22 -8.42
C LYS A 716 -51.75 11.40 -9.29
N LYS A 717 -51.85 10.10 -9.05
CA LYS A 717 -52.77 9.20 -9.76
C LYS A 717 -54.23 9.34 -9.33
N ASN A 718 -54.50 9.82 -8.12
CA ASN A 718 -55.85 9.94 -7.56
C ASN A 718 -56.17 11.39 -7.12
N PRO A 719 -56.20 12.36 -8.04
CA PRO A 719 -56.44 13.77 -7.69
C PRO A 719 -57.85 14.04 -7.14
N ARG A 720 -58.81 13.12 -7.33
CA ARG A 720 -60.22 13.25 -6.94
C ARG A 720 -60.54 12.86 -5.49
N TYR A 721 -59.55 12.53 -4.65
CA TYR A 721 -59.79 12.34 -3.21
C TYR A 721 -60.02 13.70 -2.54
N ASN A 722 -61.28 14.18 -2.57
CA ASN A 722 -61.67 15.46 -1.97
C ASN A 722 -61.56 15.42 -0.44
N PHE A 723 -60.97 16.47 0.14
CA PHE A 723 -60.34 16.48 1.47
C PHE A 723 -61.26 16.86 2.64
N ASP A 724 -62.45 17.40 2.36
CA ASP A 724 -63.25 18.06 3.39
C ASP A 724 -63.88 17.08 4.40
N ASN A 725 -63.99 15.79 4.06
CA ASN A 725 -64.58 14.76 4.94
C ASN A 725 -63.58 14.01 5.84
N ILE A 726 -62.26 14.28 5.75
CA ILE A 726 -61.23 13.47 6.47
C ILE A 726 -60.94 14.01 7.89
N TYR A 727 -61.24 15.29 8.18
CA TYR A 727 -60.98 15.87 9.51
C TYR A 727 -61.75 15.19 10.65
N ASN A 728 -62.81 14.42 10.35
CA ASN A 728 -63.57 13.62 11.33
C ASN A 728 -63.11 12.16 11.46
N THR A 729 -62.06 11.73 10.75
CA THR A 729 -61.56 10.34 10.78
C THR A 729 -60.26 10.18 11.57
N ASN A 730 -60.10 9.03 12.24
CA ASN A 730 -58.91 8.69 13.02
C ASN A 730 -57.64 8.74 12.13
N VAL A 731 -56.72 9.66 12.42
CA VAL A 731 -55.50 9.93 11.65
C VAL A 731 -54.63 8.67 11.46
N ALA A 732 -54.73 7.70 12.38
CA ALA A 732 -54.04 6.41 12.26
C ALA A 732 -54.44 5.62 10.98
N GLN A 733 -55.60 5.91 10.37
CA GLN A 733 -56.04 5.28 9.13
C GLN A 733 -55.37 5.84 7.87
N LEU A 734 -54.71 6.99 7.95
CA LEU A 734 -53.96 7.63 6.85
C LEU A 734 -52.50 7.17 6.78
N ILE A 735 -52.04 6.42 7.79
CA ILE A 735 -50.69 5.88 7.85
C ILE A 735 -50.51 4.74 6.83
N PRO A 736 -51.39 3.70 6.80
CA PRO A 736 -51.33 2.67 5.77
C PRO A 736 -51.91 3.16 4.45
N LEU A 737 -51.22 2.89 3.34
CA LEU A 737 -51.81 3.10 2.00
C LEU A 737 -52.95 2.09 1.81
N LYS A 738 -54.22 2.54 1.92
CA LYS A 738 -55.38 1.72 1.54
C LYS A 738 -55.41 1.55 0.02
N TYR A 739 -54.60 0.64 -0.51
CA TYR A 739 -54.80 0.13 -1.85
C TYR A 739 -56.13 -0.63 -1.84
N LYS A 740 -57.21 -0.01 -2.34
CA LYS A 740 -58.41 -0.78 -2.71
C LYS A 740 -57.92 -1.86 -3.67
N THR A 741 -58.07 -3.11 -3.26
CA THR A 741 -57.70 -4.37 -3.91
C THR A 741 -58.42 -4.59 -5.24
N LYS A 742 -58.33 -3.64 -6.18
CA LYS A 742 -58.73 -3.84 -7.58
C LYS A 742 -57.51 -4.20 -8.45
N THR A 743 -56.30 -3.78 -8.08
CA THR A 743 -55.07 -4.05 -8.87
C THR A 743 -54.40 -5.39 -8.58
N MET A 744 -54.59 -5.98 -7.39
CA MET A 744 -54.15 -7.38 -7.16
C MET A 744 -54.91 -8.39 -8.02
N SER A 745 -56.05 -8.01 -8.63
CA SER A 745 -56.72 -8.87 -9.62
C SER A 745 -55.91 -9.05 -10.91
N VAL A 746 -54.94 -8.17 -11.21
CA VAL A 746 -54.08 -8.29 -12.40
C VAL A 746 -52.98 -9.34 -12.18
N PHE A 747 -52.32 -9.34 -11.02
CA PHE A 747 -51.37 -10.41 -10.66
C PHE A 747 -52.06 -11.75 -10.41
N ARG A 748 -53.29 -11.75 -9.86
CA ARG A 748 -54.12 -12.96 -9.73
C ARG A 748 -54.62 -13.48 -11.08
N ARG A 749 -54.72 -12.63 -12.12
CA ARG A 749 -55.01 -13.05 -13.50
C ARG A 749 -53.78 -13.69 -14.17
N PHE A 750 -52.56 -13.26 -13.85
CA PHE A 750 -51.35 -13.92 -14.34
C PHE A 750 -51.12 -15.31 -13.73
N SER A 751 -51.46 -15.51 -12.44
CA SER A 751 -51.41 -16.85 -11.82
C SER A 751 -52.53 -17.80 -12.27
N VAL A 752 -53.61 -17.28 -12.86
CA VAL A 752 -54.72 -18.07 -13.44
C VAL A 752 -54.47 -18.37 -14.93
N LEU A 753 -53.66 -17.56 -15.63
CA LEU A 753 -53.23 -17.87 -17.00
C LEU A 753 -52.10 -18.92 -17.08
N SER A 754 -51.41 -19.23 -15.97
CA SER A 754 -50.40 -20.29 -15.90
C SER A 754 -50.96 -21.68 -15.56
N SER A 755 -52.29 -21.84 -15.52
CA SER A 755 -52.96 -23.12 -15.31
C SER A 755 -54.08 -23.35 -16.33
N THR A 756 -53.74 -23.27 -17.62
CA THR A 756 -54.57 -23.79 -18.71
C THR A 756 -53.69 -24.36 -19.81
N SER A 757 -53.16 -25.55 -19.57
CA SER A 757 -52.76 -26.49 -20.61
C SER A 757 -53.04 -27.92 -20.14
N SER A 758 -54.32 -28.30 -20.15
CA SER A 758 -54.70 -29.70 -20.22
C SER A 758 -55.59 -29.88 -21.45
N PHE A 759 -55.07 -30.69 -22.36
CA PHE A 759 -55.62 -31.10 -23.64
C PHE A 759 -57.10 -31.47 -23.61
N ASN A 760 -57.77 -31.11 -24.69
CA ASN A 760 -58.97 -31.76 -25.22
C ASN A 760 -58.84 -33.30 -25.17
N ASN A 761 -59.91 -33.98 -24.75
CA ASN A 761 -60.49 -35.08 -25.54
C ASN A 761 -61.92 -35.43 -25.08
N ASN A 762 -62.84 -35.10 -25.99
CA ASN A 762 -64.15 -35.68 -26.32
C ASN A 762 -65.30 -35.82 -25.32
N PRO A 763 -66.56 -35.63 -25.81
CA PRO A 763 -67.75 -35.52 -24.98
C PRO A 763 -68.49 -36.85 -24.86
N SER A 764 -69.00 -37.15 -23.67
CA SER A 764 -70.10 -38.09 -23.49
C SER A 764 -71.31 -37.38 -22.89
N ILE A 765 -72.33 -37.28 -23.72
CA ILE A 765 -73.70 -36.86 -23.43
C ILE A 765 -74.36 -37.90 -22.50
N ARG A 766 -74.96 -37.45 -21.40
CA ARG A 766 -76.22 -37.93 -20.75
C ARG A 766 -76.28 -37.33 -19.33
N SER A 767 -77.11 -36.33 -19.10
CA SER A 767 -78.54 -36.41 -18.74
C SER A 767 -78.80 -36.89 -17.31
N GLY A 768 -79.31 -35.96 -16.50
CA GLY A 768 -80.44 -36.24 -15.61
C GLY A 768 -80.11 -36.57 -14.16
N GLY A 769 -80.78 -35.82 -13.27
CA GLY A 769 -81.47 -36.48 -12.16
C GLY A 769 -80.89 -36.27 -10.76
N ALA A 770 -81.46 -35.27 -10.09
CA ALA A 770 -82.16 -35.42 -8.82
C ALA A 770 -81.45 -36.00 -7.57
N SER A 771 -81.53 -35.15 -6.54
CA SER A 771 -81.83 -35.49 -5.14
C SER A 771 -80.73 -36.11 -4.28
N GLY A 772 -80.84 -35.84 -2.99
CA GLY A 772 -80.41 -36.82 -1.98
C GLY A 772 -79.46 -36.28 -0.93
N TYR A 773 -80.07 -35.85 0.16
CA TYR A 773 -79.51 -35.66 1.49
C TYR A 773 -78.45 -36.68 1.95
N ASN A 774 -77.61 -36.17 2.84
CA ASN A 774 -77.19 -36.75 4.13
C ASN A 774 -75.95 -37.66 4.28
N THR A 775 -75.21 -37.26 5.32
CA THR A 775 -74.60 -38.03 6.43
C THR A 775 -73.19 -38.61 6.34
N ASN A 776 -72.41 -38.12 7.30
CA ASN A 776 -71.58 -38.84 8.29
C ASN A 776 -70.26 -39.53 7.89
N TYR A 777 -69.18 -38.89 8.36
CA TYR A 777 -68.13 -39.42 9.25
C TYR A 777 -67.83 -40.94 9.27
N LYS A 778 -66.59 -41.28 8.89
CA LYS A 778 -65.51 -41.98 9.67
C LYS A 778 -64.40 -42.36 8.69
N ALA A 779 -63.18 -41.84 8.80
CA ALA A 779 -62.07 -42.31 9.66
C ALA A 779 -61.63 -43.77 9.38
N GLY A 780 -60.41 -43.96 8.86
CA GLY A 780 -59.72 -45.26 8.89
C GLY A 780 -58.56 -45.42 7.90
N SER A 781 -57.33 -45.46 8.44
CA SER A 781 -56.10 -46.22 8.05
C SER A 781 -55.69 -46.32 6.56
N GLN A 782 -54.53 -45.77 6.19
CA GLN A 782 -53.19 -46.38 6.21
C GLN A 782 -52.95 -47.57 5.26
N ALA A 783 -51.90 -47.37 4.44
CA ALA A 783 -50.87 -48.31 4.00
C ALA A 783 -50.93 -48.89 2.56
N ALA A 784 -49.82 -48.61 1.87
CA ALA A 784 -49.02 -49.50 1.02
C ALA A 784 -49.37 -49.72 -0.46
N ALA A 785 -48.48 -49.17 -1.29
CA ALA A 785 -47.74 -49.81 -2.40
C ALA A 785 -48.51 -50.44 -3.59
N SER A 786 -48.21 -49.97 -4.80
CA SER A 786 -47.27 -50.68 -5.71
C SER A 786 -47.29 -50.11 -7.15
N PHE A 787 -46.07 -49.98 -7.70
CA PHE A 787 -45.64 -50.33 -9.07
C PHE A 787 -46.34 -49.74 -10.32
N LYS A 788 -45.60 -48.96 -11.13
CA LYS A 788 -44.84 -49.45 -12.31
C LYS A 788 -44.17 -48.32 -13.15
N THR A 789 -42.84 -48.45 -13.28
CA THR A 789 -41.99 -48.32 -14.49
C THR A 789 -42.30 -47.28 -15.58
N SER A 790 -41.31 -46.47 -15.96
CA SER A 790 -40.35 -46.79 -17.05
C SER A 790 -39.45 -45.60 -17.46
N ASN A 791 -38.15 -45.89 -17.63
CA ASN A 791 -37.19 -45.47 -18.69
C ASN A 791 -37.22 -44.02 -19.24
N SER A 792 -36.11 -43.31 -19.48
CA SER A 792 -34.74 -43.73 -19.83
C SER A 792 -33.78 -42.52 -19.92
N ASN A 793 -32.49 -42.82 -19.79
CA ASN A 793 -31.32 -42.19 -20.44
C ASN A 793 -30.97 -40.70 -20.17
N ILE A 794 -29.77 -40.45 -19.61
CA ILE A 794 -28.56 -40.04 -20.36
C ILE A 794 -27.30 -40.07 -19.45
N ARG A 795 -26.20 -40.46 -20.09
CA ARG A 795 -24.80 -40.75 -19.68
C ARG A 795 -24.13 -39.62 -18.86
N ASN A 796 -23.35 -39.90 -17.82
CA ASN A 796 -21.97 -40.45 -17.73
C ASN A 796 -20.87 -39.62 -18.40
N ILE A 797 -19.92 -39.14 -17.58
CA ILE A 797 -18.43 -39.02 -17.71
C ILE A 797 -18.01 -38.33 -16.39
N GLY A 798 -17.02 -38.72 -15.59
CA GLY A 798 -16.00 -39.76 -15.63
C GLY A 798 -15.01 -39.40 -14.51
N VAL A 799 -14.87 -40.28 -13.53
CA VAL A 799 -13.95 -40.17 -12.39
C VAL A 799 -12.64 -40.85 -12.78
N THR A 800 -11.50 -40.20 -12.52
CA THR A 800 -10.21 -40.88 -12.38
C THR A 800 -9.54 -40.47 -11.08
N SER A 801 -9.32 -41.47 -10.24
CA SER A 801 -8.52 -41.45 -9.01
C SER A 801 -7.03 -41.48 -9.35
N PHE A 802 -6.21 -40.73 -8.61
CA PHE A 802 -4.78 -41.04 -8.46
C PHE A 802 -4.32 -40.96 -7.01
N LYS A 803 -3.50 -41.94 -6.66
CA LYS A 803 -2.96 -42.29 -5.35
C LYS A 803 -2.02 -41.22 -4.79
N SER A 804 -2.12 -40.98 -3.49
CA SER A 804 -1.20 -40.18 -2.69
C SER A 804 0.06 -40.98 -2.33
N SER A 805 1.22 -40.39 -2.56
CA SER A 805 2.50 -40.78 -1.94
C SER A 805 2.92 -39.70 -0.93
N ASN A 806 3.19 -40.16 0.29
CA ASN A 806 3.66 -39.39 1.44
C ASN A 806 4.98 -38.65 1.16
N THR A 807 5.02 -37.36 1.49
CA THR A 807 6.24 -36.69 1.97
C THR A 807 5.85 -35.65 3.02
N ASN A 808 6.47 -35.80 4.20
CA ASN A 808 6.31 -34.95 5.38
C ASN A 808 6.84 -33.53 5.11
N ILE A 809 5.97 -32.53 5.23
CA ILE A 809 6.39 -31.13 5.42
C ILE A 809 5.60 -30.56 6.61
N ARG A 810 6.35 -30.05 7.58
CA ARG A 810 5.87 -29.45 8.83
C ARG A 810 4.92 -28.28 8.51
N SER A 811 3.72 -28.38 9.03
CA SER A 811 2.71 -27.32 9.06
C SER A 811 3.10 -26.21 10.03
N ILE A 812 3.19 -24.98 9.51
CA ILE A 812 3.08 -23.74 10.29
C ILE A 812 1.58 -23.43 10.38
N PRO A 813 1.02 -23.10 11.56
CA PRO A 813 -0.42 -22.93 11.72
C PRO A 813 -0.88 -21.61 11.09
N HIS A 814 -1.82 -21.73 10.15
CA HIS A 814 -2.75 -20.66 9.82
C HIS A 814 -3.64 -20.41 11.05
N GLN A 815 -3.58 -19.20 11.59
CA GLN A 815 -4.65 -18.65 12.42
C GLN A 815 -5.44 -17.60 11.64
N ASP A 816 -6.74 -17.69 11.88
CA ASP A 816 -7.84 -17.15 11.11
C ASP A 816 -7.98 -15.62 11.13
N PHE A 817 -8.62 -15.10 10.09
CA PHE A 817 -9.38 -13.84 10.06
C PHE A 817 -10.76 -14.05 9.47
#